data_AF-A0AAW5F175-F1
#
_entry.id   AF-A0AAW5F175-F1
#
_cell.length_a   1.000
_cell.length_b   1.000
_cell.length_c   1.000
_cell.angle_alpha   90.00
_cell.angle_beta   90.00
_cell.angle_gamma   90.00
#
_symmetry.space_group_name_H-M   'P 1'
#
loop_
_entity.id
_entity.type
_entity.pdbx_description
1 polymer ?
#
loop_
_entity_poly.entity_id
_entity_poly.type
_entity_poly.pdbx_seq_one_letter_code
_entity_poly.pdbx_strand_id
1 'polypeptide(L)'
;MMRDDWFIRGKVPMTKSEVRAVALSKLELGEGSLLWDIGAGTGSVAIEALLCRPIKAAYAFEKKAEAVELICKNREKAGLKNLTVVEGDALEQIKRIADRRNKGESGDGEAAGGTPVATHAFIGGTSGNLEAVVELLLSLNGQMRIVINVIALESLALVTAMLKNRGIEAEIVQVQASRAVRTGSYHLMQGQNPVYIISFGGREPSSGHEKEGMPRIMFAAPGSGSGKTLLTCGFLQAVKQRGLHPCSFKCGPDYIDPMFHRYVLGIPGMNLDSFFLEEGAVKENFVRSAERAGAGIAVIEGVMGYYDGVGGIDTRASAYDIARITETPVILVLDGKGASLSLAATVKGFAALRKDSRIEGIILNRTSPSVCGRLKERIEAETGIPVVGCLPDSPEYRFESRHLGLLLPGETKALQERIEKLAGQMEQTVDIGRILDIANQAKELLPSAPENDAGNRQAFFSAHTEEKVRIGIARDEAFCFYYHENLELLKEQGAELVCFSPIHDRNLPKGLDGLILGGGYPENYAEKLSSNEEMLQSIREAWLAGMPVLAECGGFLYLHEMLEGSDGSVYKMAGIYKQKAFNTGRLGRFGYISLTGPGGMKIKGHEFHYWESGDPGEDWLAEKPASDRSWRCIHQDGPRICGFPHFYYLSAPSFTEWWLEQCRLWRKKTI
;
A
#
# COMPACT_ATOMS: atom_id res chain seq x y z
N MET A 1 41.43 -11.23 10.14
CA MET A 1 41.60 -12.48 9.38
C MET A 1 42.62 -13.35 10.10
N MET A 2 42.23 -14.52 10.58
CA MET A 2 43.13 -15.45 11.27
C MET A 2 43.95 -16.25 10.26
N ARG A 3 45.24 -16.46 10.55
CA ARG A 3 46.12 -17.26 9.68
C ARG A 3 45.81 -18.75 9.83
N ASP A 4 45.99 -19.51 8.76
CA ASP A 4 45.73 -20.97 8.74
C ASP A 4 46.58 -21.77 9.73
N ASP A 5 47.78 -21.29 10.05
CA ASP A 5 48.73 -21.92 10.99
C ASP A 5 48.34 -21.72 12.46
N TRP A 6 47.38 -20.84 12.74
CA TRP A 6 46.83 -20.66 14.08
C TRP A 6 45.99 -21.87 14.50
N PHE A 7 45.30 -22.53 13.56
CA PHE A 7 44.43 -23.65 13.88
C PHE A 7 45.25 -24.95 14.04
N ILE A 8 44.97 -25.68 15.12
CA ILE A 8 45.42 -27.06 15.29
C ILE A 8 44.75 -27.89 14.19
N ARG A 9 45.58 -28.52 13.35
CA ARG A 9 45.12 -29.25 12.16
C ARG A 9 45.73 -30.65 12.08
N GLY A 10 44.93 -31.59 11.60
CA GLY A 10 45.35 -32.93 11.20
C GLY A 10 45.27 -33.10 9.67
N LYS A 11 44.80 -34.27 9.22
CA LYS A 11 44.47 -34.51 7.80
C LYS A 11 43.06 -34.02 7.42
N VAL A 12 42.30 -33.52 8.40
CA VAL A 12 40.95 -33.00 8.24
C VAL A 12 40.94 -31.74 7.36
N PRO A 13 40.07 -31.65 6.34
CA PRO A 13 39.91 -30.46 5.51
C PRO A 13 39.57 -29.20 6.32
N MET A 14 40.00 -28.04 5.82
CA MET A 14 39.73 -26.74 6.44
C MET A 14 39.53 -25.68 5.37
N THR A 15 38.55 -24.79 5.60
CA THR A 15 38.37 -23.57 4.80
C THR A 15 39.58 -22.65 4.99
N LYS A 16 40.34 -22.42 3.91
CA LYS A 16 41.55 -21.58 3.91
C LYS A 16 41.22 -20.12 4.22
N SER A 17 42.15 -19.38 4.81
CA SER A 17 41.97 -17.99 5.24
C SER A 17 41.36 -17.06 4.19
N GLU A 18 41.76 -17.18 2.92
CA GLU A 18 41.30 -16.34 1.81
C GLU A 18 39.82 -16.62 1.50
N VAL A 19 39.44 -17.90 1.46
CA VAL A 19 38.05 -18.34 1.25
C VAL A 19 37.21 -18.01 2.47
N ARG A 20 37.77 -18.20 3.68
CA ARG A 20 37.08 -17.96 4.96
C ARG A 20 36.79 -16.48 5.16
N ALA A 21 37.68 -15.58 4.76
CA ALA A 21 37.44 -14.14 4.82
C ALA A 21 36.23 -13.73 3.96
N VAL A 22 36.13 -14.27 2.74
CA VAL A 22 34.97 -14.00 1.87
C VAL A 22 33.71 -14.64 2.45
N ALA A 23 33.76 -15.90 2.90
CA ALA A 23 32.61 -16.56 3.51
C ALA A 23 32.07 -15.83 4.75
N LEU A 24 32.95 -15.41 5.66
CA LEU A 24 32.57 -14.62 6.84
C LEU A 24 32.00 -13.25 6.48
N SER A 25 32.50 -12.63 5.41
CA SER A 25 31.91 -11.39 4.88
C SER A 25 30.50 -11.64 4.34
N LYS A 26 30.31 -12.73 3.60
CA LYS A 26 29.01 -13.11 3.02
C LYS A 26 28.01 -13.62 4.05
N LEU A 27 28.46 -14.07 5.22
CA LEU A 27 27.57 -14.43 6.31
C LEU A 27 26.92 -13.21 6.97
N GLU A 28 27.43 -11.98 6.79
CA GLU A 28 26.77 -10.76 7.29
C GLU A 28 26.43 -10.78 8.81
N LEU A 29 27.25 -11.49 9.59
CA LEU A 29 27.01 -11.76 11.01
C LEU A 29 27.01 -10.47 11.87
N GLY A 30 25.94 -10.29 12.66
CA GLY A 30 25.75 -9.19 13.60
C GLY A 30 25.38 -9.62 15.03
N GLU A 31 25.02 -8.64 15.86
CA GLU A 31 24.59 -8.86 17.24
C GLU A 31 23.36 -9.79 17.32
N GLY A 32 23.36 -10.75 18.25
CA GLY A 32 22.28 -11.73 18.38
C GLY A 32 22.33 -12.90 17.38
N SER A 33 23.25 -12.89 16.40
CA SER A 33 23.33 -13.96 15.39
C SER A 33 23.63 -15.33 16.02
N LEU A 34 22.90 -16.35 15.56
CA LEU A 34 23.15 -17.76 15.87
C LEU A 34 23.64 -18.46 14.61
N LEU A 35 24.89 -18.93 14.62
CA LEU A 35 25.54 -19.55 13.46
C LEU A 35 25.56 -21.08 13.57
N TRP A 36 25.07 -21.78 12.55
CA TRP A 36 25.34 -23.21 12.36
C TRP A 36 26.45 -23.40 11.33
N ASP A 37 27.55 -24.04 11.72
CA ASP A 37 28.69 -24.38 10.85
C ASP A 37 28.59 -25.87 10.49
N ILE A 38 28.12 -26.16 9.27
CA ILE A 38 27.77 -27.50 8.80
C ILE A 38 28.93 -28.09 7.99
N GLY A 39 29.45 -29.23 8.44
CA GLY A 39 30.68 -29.80 7.89
C GLY A 39 31.89 -28.96 8.35
N ALA A 40 31.94 -28.66 9.64
CA ALA A 40 32.84 -27.68 10.23
C ALA A 40 34.33 -28.04 10.09
N GLY A 41 34.67 -29.33 9.89
CA GLY A 41 36.05 -29.78 9.75
C GLY A 41 36.87 -29.46 11.00
N THR A 42 37.75 -28.45 10.92
CA THR A 42 38.53 -27.98 12.08
C THR A 42 37.81 -26.93 12.95
N GLY A 43 36.61 -26.50 12.56
CA GLY A 43 35.83 -25.44 13.22
C GLY A 43 36.27 -24.03 12.86
N SER A 44 37.12 -23.89 11.83
CA SER A 44 37.77 -22.60 11.52
C SER A 44 36.79 -21.45 11.25
N VAL A 45 35.63 -21.73 10.64
CA VAL A 45 34.62 -20.70 10.33
C VAL A 45 33.89 -20.27 11.60
N ALA A 46 33.33 -21.22 12.37
CA ALA A 46 32.67 -20.90 13.63
C ALA A 46 33.59 -20.18 14.63
N ILE A 47 34.86 -20.61 14.75
CA ILE A 47 35.82 -20.01 15.68
C ILE A 47 36.20 -18.59 15.24
N GLU A 48 36.55 -18.38 13.96
CA GLU A 48 36.89 -17.03 13.49
C GLU A 48 35.66 -16.10 13.53
N ALA A 49 34.46 -16.61 13.26
CA ALA A 49 33.22 -15.86 13.43
C ALA A 49 33.04 -15.35 14.86
N LEU A 50 33.19 -16.22 15.86
CA LEU A 50 33.04 -15.87 17.28
C LEU A 50 34.13 -14.91 17.78
N LEU A 51 35.34 -14.99 17.24
CA LEU A 51 36.45 -14.11 17.64
C LEU A 51 36.41 -12.74 16.96
N CYS A 52 35.81 -12.64 15.77
CA CYS A 52 35.87 -11.42 14.95
C CYS A 52 34.51 -10.69 14.81
N ARG A 53 33.39 -11.29 15.22
CA ARG A 53 32.04 -10.72 15.09
C ARG A 53 31.25 -10.84 16.40
N PRO A 54 30.35 -9.90 16.71
CA PRO A 54 29.58 -9.90 17.95
C PRO A 54 28.41 -10.90 17.92
N ILE A 55 28.64 -12.16 17.56
CA ILE A 55 27.55 -13.15 17.44
C ILE A 55 27.24 -13.80 18.80
N LYS A 56 25.97 -14.21 18.99
CA LYS A 56 25.49 -14.80 20.26
C LYS A 56 26.17 -16.15 20.54
N ALA A 57 26.09 -17.08 19.59
CA ALA A 57 26.67 -18.42 19.70
C ALA A 57 26.87 -19.06 18.33
N ALA A 58 27.72 -20.08 18.27
CA ALA A 58 27.87 -20.93 17.10
C ALA A 58 27.78 -22.42 17.46
N TYR A 59 27.27 -23.21 16.52
CA TYR A 59 27.09 -24.65 16.64
C TYR A 59 27.78 -25.34 15.47
N ALA A 60 28.82 -26.11 15.75
CA ALA A 60 29.61 -26.80 14.74
C ALA A 60 29.14 -28.25 14.59
N PHE A 61 28.54 -28.57 13.44
CA PHE A 61 28.05 -29.91 13.10
C PHE A 61 29.13 -30.70 12.39
N GLU A 62 29.53 -31.82 12.97
CA GLU A 62 30.57 -32.69 12.43
C GLU A 62 30.38 -34.14 12.85
N LYS A 63 30.60 -35.08 11.91
CA LYS A 63 30.39 -36.52 12.15
C LYS A 63 31.67 -37.31 12.28
N LYS A 64 32.82 -36.77 11.84
CA LYS A 64 34.11 -37.45 11.96
C LYS A 64 34.72 -37.19 13.33
N ALA A 65 34.95 -38.24 14.11
CA ALA A 65 35.52 -38.14 15.45
C ALA A 65 36.84 -37.34 15.51
N GLU A 66 37.76 -37.56 14.55
CA GLU A 66 39.02 -36.79 14.46
C GLU A 66 38.76 -35.28 14.29
N ALA A 67 37.73 -34.91 13.51
CA ALA A 67 37.38 -33.52 13.26
C ALA A 67 36.70 -32.88 14.49
N VAL A 68 35.80 -33.62 15.17
CA VAL A 68 35.19 -33.23 16.45
C VAL A 68 36.27 -32.94 17.51
N GLU A 69 37.27 -33.81 17.64
CA GLU A 69 38.38 -33.63 18.57
C GLU A 69 39.19 -32.36 18.25
N LEU A 70 39.43 -32.08 16.96
CA LEU A 70 40.11 -30.86 16.53
C LEU A 70 39.30 -29.60 16.81
N ILE A 71 37.97 -29.62 16.61
CA ILE A 71 37.09 -28.49 16.95
C ILE A 71 37.17 -28.23 18.46
N CYS A 72 37.11 -29.26 19.30
CA CYS A 72 37.24 -29.12 20.76
C CYS A 72 38.59 -28.51 21.16
N LYS A 73 39.70 -29.01 20.62
CA LYS A 73 41.05 -28.46 20.89
C LYS A 73 41.18 -27.01 20.44
N ASN A 74 40.66 -26.66 19.25
CA ASN A 74 40.70 -25.29 18.76
C ASN A 74 39.79 -24.35 19.55
N ARG A 75 38.62 -24.83 19.99
CA ARG A 75 37.71 -24.10 20.89
C ARG A 75 38.37 -23.79 22.23
N GLU A 76 39.03 -24.78 22.83
CA GLU A 76 39.77 -24.61 24.09
C GLU A 76 40.92 -23.62 23.92
N LYS A 77 41.71 -23.76 22.85
CA LYS A 77 42.77 -22.81 22.50
C LYS A 77 42.24 -21.37 22.33
N ALA A 78 41.03 -21.22 21.79
CA ALA A 78 40.37 -19.93 21.58
C ALA A 78 39.71 -19.36 22.86
N GLY A 79 39.52 -20.18 23.90
CA GLY A 79 38.76 -19.80 25.10
C GLY A 79 37.26 -19.60 24.86
N LEU A 80 36.68 -20.20 23.82
CA LEU A 80 35.29 -19.95 23.40
C LEU A 80 34.30 -20.86 24.13
N LYS A 81 33.48 -20.27 25.02
CA LYS A 81 32.42 -20.99 25.75
C LYS A 81 31.10 -21.07 24.99
N ASN A 82 30.87 -20.15 24.05
CA ASN A 82 29.67 -20.05 23.21
C ASN A 82 29.81 -20.77 21.86
N LEU A 83 30.73 -21.75 21.78
CA LEU A 83 30.84 -22.70 20.67
C LEU A 83 30.45 -24.11 21.14
N THR A 84 29.34 -24.61 20.61
CA THR A 84 28.85 -25.96 20.88
C THR A 84 29.19 -26.90 19.73
N VAL A 85 29.74 -28.07 20.03
CA VAL A 85 30.01 -29.10 19.02
C VAL A 85 28.82 -30.06 18.98
N VAL A 86 28.22 -30.23 17.82
CA VAL A 86 27.09 -31.14 17.57
C VAL A 86 27.61 -32.34 16.80
N GLU A 87 27.88 -33.42 17.52
CA GLU A 87 28.43 -34.65 16.94
C GLU A 87 27.35 -35.47 16.21
N GLY A 88 27.64 -35.87 14.96
CA GLY A 88 26.78 -36.73 14.15
C GLY A 88 26.49 -36.16 12.75
N ASP A 89 25.70 -36.88 11.95
CA ASP A 89 25.36 -36.43 10.61
C ASP A 89 24.46 -35.18 10.67
N ALA A 90 24.85 -34.12 9.97
CA ALA A 90 24.15 -32.84 10.04
C ALA A 90 22.68 -32.95 9.61
N LEU A 91 22.36 -33.75 8.59
CA LEU A 91 20.97 -33.91 8.15
C LEU A 91 20.12 -34.56 9.25
N GLU A 92 20.64 -35.61 9.91
CA GLU A 92 19.94 -36.28 10.99
C GLU A 92 19.75 -35.38 12.21
N GLN A 93 20.78 -34.62 12.59
CA GLN A 93 20.71 -33.72 13.74
C GLN A 93 19.74 -32.57 13.49
N ILE A 94 19.76 -31.96 12.29
CA ILE A 94 18.82 -30.90 11.93
C ILE A 94 17.39 -31.47 11.86
N LYS A 95 17.18 -32.70 11.36
CA LYS A 95 15.85 -33.34 11.37
C LYS A 95 15.32 -33.53 12.78
N ARG A 96 16.15 -34.00 13.71
CA ARG A 96 15.78 -34.13 15.13
C ARG A 96 15.38 -32.79 15.75
N ILE A 97 16.06 -31.70 15.38
CA ILE A 97 15.71 -30.35 15.83
C ILE A 97 14.34 -29.93 15.27
N ALA A 98 14.08 -30.18 13.98
CA ALA A 98 12.80 -29.90 13.33
C ALA A 98 11.64 -30.71 13.94
N ASP A 99 11.83 -32.00 14.20
CA ASP A 99 10.82 -32.89 14.77
C ASP A 99 10.42 -32.47 16.20
N ARG A 100 11.39 -32.08 17.03
CA ARG A 100 11.12 -31.57 18.39
C ARG A 100 10.31 -30.28 18.36
N ARG A 101 10.61 -29.39 17.41
CA ARG A 101 9.86 -28.13 17.22
C ARG A 101 8.42 -28.38 16.81
N ASN A 102 8.19 -29.29 15.85
CA ASN A 102 6.84 -29.64 15.40
C ASN A 102 5.99 -30.30 16.50
N LYS A 103 6.62 -30.92 17.50
CA LYS A 103 5.96 -31.49 18.68
C LYS A 103 5.69 -30.48 19.80
N GLY A 104 6.04 -29.20 19.62
CA GLY A 104 5.82 -28.15 20.62
C GLY A 104 6.74 -28.24 21.84
N GLU A 105 7.84 -29.00 21.75
CA GLU A 105 8.80 -29.20 22.85
C GLU A 105 9.83 -28.05 22.96
N SER A 106 9.60 -26.93 22.26
CA SER A 106 10.47 -25.75 22.27
C SER A 106 10.26 -24.93 23.54
N GLY A 107 11.02 -25.24 24.59
CA GLY A 107 11.29 -24.28 25.65
C GLY A 107 12.29 -23.24 25.14
N ASP A 108 11.86 -21.99 24.96
CA ASP A 108 12.71 -20.82 24.68
C ASP A 108 13.61 -20.43 25.88
N GLY A 109 13.96 -21.40 26.74
CA GLY A 109 14.86 -21.23 27.87
C GLY A 109 16.12 -22.07 27.71
N GLU A 110 17.29 -21.44 27.88
CA GLU A 110 18.63 -22.06 27.89
C GLU A 110 18.82 -23.22 28.90
N ALA A 111 17.79 -23.62 29.64
CA ALA A 111 17.84 -24.63 30.69
C ALA A 111 17.61 -26.09 30.23
N ALA A 112 17.31 -26.35 28.94
CA ALA A 112 16.96 -27.70 28.44
C ALA A 112 17.95 -28.32 27.43
N GLY A 113 19.18 -27.82 27.30
CA GLY A 113 20.26 -28.49 26.57
C GLY A 113 20.03 -28.74 25.07
N GLY A 114 19.07 -28.06 24.45
CA GLY A 114 18.76 -28.18 23.02
C GLY A 114 19.54 -27.20 22.14
N THR A 115 19.76 -27.57 20.87
CA THR A 115 20.35 -26.68 19.86
C THR A 115 19.28 -25.71 19.33
N PRO A 116 19.39 -24.38 19.54
CA PRO A 116 18.43 -23.40 19.04
C PRO A 116 18.51 -23.29 17.52
N VAL A 117 17.40 -22.89 16.90
CA VAL A 117 17.33 -22.65 15.45
C VAL A 117 18.22 -21.47 15.10
N ALA A 118 19.13 -21.68 14.15
CA ALA A 118 20.05 -20.64 13.71
C ALA A 118 19.35 -19.51 12.94
N THR A 119 19.96 -18.33 12.99
CA THR A 119 19.68 -17.24 12.04
C THR A 119 20.59 -17.31 10.81
N HIS A 120 21.75 -17.96 10.95
CA HIS A 120 22.77 -18.07 9.91
C HIS A 120 23.28 -19.51 9.80
N ALA A 121 23.52 -19.99 8.58
CA ALA A 121 24.18 -21.26 8.32
C ALA A 121 25.34 -21.09 7.35
N PHE A 122 26.48 -21.68 7.70
CA PHE A 122 27.58 -21.93 6.80
C PHE A 122 27.63 -23.41 6.44
N ILE A 123 27.81 -23.73 5.17
CA ILE A 123 27.89 -25.12 4.68
C ILE A 123 29.24 -25.32 3.99
N GLY A 124 30.13 -26.04 4.67
CA GLY A 124 31.44 -26.46 4.15
C GLY A 124 31.43 -27.86 3.53
N GLY A 125 30.48 -28.72 3.92
CA GLY A 125 30.29 -30.04 3.32
C GLY A 125 29.15 -30.84 3.93
N THR A 126 28.39 -31.56 3.10
CA THR A 126 27.17 -32.29 3.51
C THR A 126 27.20 -33.79 3.19
N SER A 127 28.35 -34.32 2.73
CA SER A 127 28.48 -35.73 2.29
C SER A 127 27.45 -36.16 1.24
N GLY A 128 27.07 -35.25 0.33
CA GLY A 128 26.09 -35.50 -0.73
C GLY A 128 24.66 -35.07 -0.41
N ASN A 129 24.36 -34.71 0.84
CA ASN A 129 23.01 -34.33 1.28
C ASN A 129 22.73 -32.82 1.17
N LEU A 130 23.34 -32.12 0.21
CA LEU A 130 23.31 -30.67 0.15
C LEU A 130 21.90 -30.10 0.01
N GLU A 131 21.12 -30.64 -0.93
CA GLU A 131 19.74 -30.24 -1.17
C GLU A 131 18.89 -30.43 0.10
N ALA A 132 18.82 -31.67 0.62
CA ALA A 132 18.04 -31.98 1.80
C ALA A 132 18.41 -31.14 3.04
N VAL A 133 19.69 -30.79 3.22
CA VAL A 133 20.13 -29.90 4.29
C VAL A 133 19.60 -28.49 4.07
N VAL A 134 19.75 -27.91 2.88
CA VAL A 134 19.26 -26.55 2.58
C VAL A 134 17.74 -26.48 2.69
N GLU A 135 17.02 -27.47 2.19
CA GLU A 135 15.55 -27.52 2.31
C GLU A 135 15.11 -27.49 3.77
N LEU A 136 15.79 -28.26 4.62
CA LEU A 136 15.46 -28.35 6.03
C LEU A 136 15.81 -27.07 6.77
N LEU A 137 16.94 -26.42 6.47
CA LEU A 137 17.30 -25.12 7.02
C LEU A 137 16.26 -24.05 6.67
N LEU A 138 15.81 -23.98 5.41
CA LEU A 138 14.78 -23.04 4.98
C LEU A 138 13.41 -23.36 5.60
N SER A 139 13.10 -24.64 5.86
CA SER A 139 11.87 -25.01 6.57
C SER A 139 11.88 -24.61 8.04
N LEU A 140 13.05 -24.66 8.69
CA LEU A 140 13.24 -24.23 10.08
C LEU A 140 13.24 -22.72 10.23
N ASN A 141 13.85 -22.00 9.28
CA ASN A 141 13.89 -20.56 9.27
C ASN A 141 13.93 -20.09 7.81
N GLY A 142 12.78 -19.66 7.28
CA GLY A 142 12.66 -19.20 5.90
C GLY A 142 13.48 -17.95 5.59
N GLN A 143 13.93 -17.22 6.61
CA GLN A 143 14.77 -16.03 6.49
C GLN A 143 16.25 -16.31 6.79
N MET A 144 16.65 -17.56 6.99
CA MET A 144 18.03 -17.90 7.36
C MET A 144 19.04 -17.39 6.32
N ARG A 145 20.11 -16.73 6.78
CA ARG A 145 21.26 -16.42 5.91
C ARG A 145 22.07 -17.67 5.67
N ILE A 146 22.19 -18.13 4.42
CA ILE A 146 22.93 -19.34 4.09
C ILE A 146 24.11 -19.00 3.19
N VAL A 147 25.31 -19.46 3.57
CA VAL A 147 26.53 -19.38 2.77
C VAL A 147 27.08 -20.78 2.54
N ILE A 148 27.27 -21.17 1.29
CA ILE A 148 27.70 -22.50 0.88
C ILE A 148 29.01 -22.40 0.09
N ASN A 149 30.02 -23.16 0.51
CA ASN A 149 31.25 -23.29 -0.25
C ASN A 149 31.24 -24.60 -1.04
N VAL A 150 31.40 -24.51 -2.37
CA VAL A 150 31.49 -25.67 -3.26
C VAL A 150 32.71 -25.57 -4.16
N ILE A 151 33.31 -26.73 -4.47
CA ILE A 151 34.45 -26.85 -5.39
C ILE A 151 34.02 -27.57 -6.68
N ALA A 152 33.10 -28.53 -6.57
CA ALA A 152 32.57 -29.29 -7.69
C ALA A 152 31.50 -28.48 -8.45
N LEU A 153 31.56 -28.49 -9.78
CA LEU A 153 30.58 -27.82 -10.64
C LEU A 153 29.20 -28.48 -10.52
N GLU A 154 29.14 -29.78 -10.24
CA GLU A 154 27.90 -30.52 -9.99
C GLU A 154 27.17 -29.98 -8.76
N SER A 155 27.91 -29.62 -7.71
CA SER A 155 27.32 -29.02 -6.50
C SER A 155 26.85 -27.59 -6.75
N LEU A 156 27.60 -26.81 -7.55
CA LEU A 156 27.17 -25.48 -7.99
C LEU A 156 25.89 -25.55 -8.84
N ALA A 157 25.82 -26.47 -9.80
CA ALA A 157 24.67 -26.69 -10.64
C ALA A 157 23.45 -27.15 -9.82
N LEU A 158 23.64 -28.06 -8.87
CA LEU A 158 22.59 -28.53 -7.96
C LEU A 158 21.99 -27.36 -7.16
N VAL A 159 22.83 -26.56 -6.51
CA VAL A 159 22.36 -25.43 -5.68
C VAL A 159 21.67 -24.37 -6.54
N THR A 160 22.26 -24.01 -7.69
CA THR A 160 21.66 -22.99 -8.57
C THR A 160 20.33 -23.43 -9.17
N ALA A 161 20.18 -24.70 -9.56
CA ALA A 161 18.91 -25.26 -10.03
C ALA A 161 17.84 -25.25 -8.91
N MET A 162 18.21 -25.69 -7.71
CA MET A 162 17.32 -25.71 -6.54
C MET A 162 16.81 -24.30 -6.18
N LEU A 163 17.70 -23.31 -6.16
CA LEU A 163 17.34 -21.92 -5.84
C LEU A 163 16.48 -21.28 -6.93
N LYS A 164 16.80 -21.55 -8.21
CA LYS A 164 15.97 -21.11 -9.35
C LYS A 164 14.55 -21.64 -9.27
N ASN A 165 14.38 -22.93 -8.94
CA ASN A 165 13.05 -23.54 -8.79
C ASN A 165 12.23 -22.94 -7.65
N ARG A 166 12.88 -22.29 -6.68
CA ARG A 166 12.24 -21.62 -5.55
C ARG A 166 12.12 -20.10 -5.72
N GLY A 167 12.55 -19.55 -6.86
CA GLY A 167 12.57 -18.10 -7.06
C GLY A 167 13.53 -17.36 -6.12
N ILE A 168 14.53 -18.04 -5.55
CA ILE A 168 15.52 -17.43 -4.65
C ILE A 168 16.71 -16.99 -5.49
N GLU A 169 17.01 -15.69 -5.49
CA GLU A 169 18.22 -15.17 -6.09
C GLU A 169 19.42 -15.41 -5.15
N ALA A 170 20.52 -15.92 -5.71
CA ALA A 170 21.77 -16.11 -5.00
C ALA A 170 22.89 -15.29 -5.61
N GLU A 171 23.74 -14.75 -4.75
CA GLU A 171 25.03 -14.22 -5.15
C GLU A 171 26.04 -15.37 -5.20
N ILE A 172 26.82 -15.45 -6.28
CA ILE A 172 27.85 -16.48 -6.47
C ILE A 172 29.19 -15.77 -6.68
N VAL A 173 30.13 -16.00 -5.77
CA VAL A 173 31.49 -15.46 -5.84
C VAL A 173 32.47 -16.60 -6.05
N GLN A 174 33.31 -16.51 -7.08
CA GLN A 174 34.43 -17.42 -7.25
C GLN A 174 35.69 -16.84 -6.60
N VAL A 175 36.34 -17.61 -5.72
CA VAL A 175 37.64 -17.28 -5.14
C VAL A 175 38.69 -18.22 -5.70
N GLN A 176 39.75 -17.65 -6.28
CA GLN A 176 40.95 -18.36 -6.71
C GLN A 176 42.17 -17.75 -6.06
N ALA A 177 42.96 -18.57 -5.37
CA ALA A 177 44.17 -18.14 -4.69
C ALA A 177 45.37 -18.99 -5.12
N SER A 178 46.56 -18.41 -5.09
CA SER A 178 47.82 -19.12 -5.29
C SER A 178 48.78 -18.73 -4.18
N ARG A 179 49.50 -19.70 -3.60
CA ARG A 179 50.50 -19.44 -2.55
C ARG A 179 51.89 -19.80 -3.04
N ALA A 180 52.86 -18.96 -2.73
CA ALA A 180 54.26 -19.26 -2.98
C ALA A 180 54.72 -20.41 -2.07
N VAL A 181 55.27 -21.47 -2.68
CA VAL A 181 55.96 -22.55 -1.97
C VAL A 181 57.42 -22.52 -2.40
N ARG A 182 58.32 -22.52 -1.41
CA ARG A 182 59.75 -22.54 -1.67
C ARG A 182 60.17 -23.94 -2.11
N THR A 183 60.72 -24.03 -3.32
CA THR A 183 61.26 -25.26 -3.89
C THR A 183 62.72 -24.99 -4.26
N GLY A 184 63.64 -25.39 -3.38
CA GLY A 184 65.06 -25.04 -3.48
C GLY A 184 65.30 -23.53 -3.25
N SER A 185 65.90 -22.86 -4.24
CA SER A 185 66.18 -21.42 -4.23
C SER A 185 65.04 -20.54 -4.78
N TYR A 186 63.98 -21.13 -5.32
CA TYR A 186 62.89 -20.41 -5.97
C TYR A 186 61.58 -20.49 -5.18
N HIS A 187 60.71 -19.52 -5.40
CA HIS A 187 59.31 -19.55 -4.96
C HIS A 187 58.44 -19.92 -6.17
N LEU A 188 57.76 -21.06 -6.09
CA LEU A 188 56.78 -21.48 -7.09
C LEU A 188 55.38 -21.17 -6.59
N MET A 189 54.57 -20.50 -7.41
CA MET A 189 53.17 -20.27 -7.10
C MET A 189 52.40 -21.59 -7.28
N GLN A 190 51.86 -22.12 -6.18
CA GLN A 190 50.94 -23.25 -6.22
C GLN A 190 49.50 -22.73 -6.19
N GLY A 191 48.80 -22.92 -7.30
CA GLY A 191 47.38 -22.61 -7.41
C GLY A 191 46.55 -23.52 -6.51
N GLN A 192 45.55 -22.94 -5.87
CA GLN A 192 44.51 -23.67 -5.15
C GLN A 192 43.30 -23.87 -6.08
N ASN A 193 42.53 -24.93 -5.83
CA ASN A 193 41.28 -25.15 -6.55
C ASN A 193 40.35 -23.93 -6.37
N PRO A 194 39.65 -23.50 -7.43
CA PRO A 194 38.65 -22.45 -7.31
C PRO A 194 37.55 -22.90 -6.35
N VAL A 195 37.12 -22.00 -5.47
CA VAL A 195 35.99 -22.22 -4.56
C VAL A 195 34.88 -21.27 -4.94
N TYR A 196 33.69 -21.80 -5.19
CA TYR A 196 32.48 -21.01 -5.37
C TYR A 196 31.80 -20.84 -4.02
N ILE A 197 31.54 -19.59 -3.66
CA ILE A 197 30.85 -19.17 -2.45
C ILE A 197 29.48 -18.67 -2.89
N ILE A 198 28.45 -19.43 -2.53
CA ILE A 198 27.06 -19.15 -2.87
C ILE A 198 26.40 -18.58 -1.61
N SER A 199 25.83 -17.39 -1.69
CA SER A 199 25.16 -16.74 -0.55
C SER A 199 23.75 -16.27 -0.90
N PHE A 200 22.79 -16.60 -0.05
CA PHE A 200 21.36 -16.28 -0.20
C PHE A 200 20.66 -16.25 1.17
N GLY A 201 19.43 -15.75 1.22
CA GLY A 201 18.69 -15.57 2.48
C GLY A 201 19.33 -14.51 3.40
N GLY A 202 18.85 -14.42 4.65
CA GLY A 202 19.35 -13.45 5.63
C GLY A 202 18.93 -12.01 5.41
N ARG A 203 18.10 -11.77 4.39
CA ARG A 203 17.53 -10.48 4.09
C ARG A 203 16.07 -10.53 4.56
N GLU A 204 15.61 -9.50 5.27
CA GLU A 204 14.22 -9.07 5.08
C GLU A 204 14.01 -8.85 3.56
N PRO A 205 12.78 -8.97 3.02
CA PRO A 205 12.51 -8.70 1.61
C PRO A 205 13.31 -7.49 1.11
N SER A 206 13.98 -7.69 -0.03
CA SER A 206 15.32 -7.21 -0.31
C SER A 206 15.54 -5.68 -0.31
N SER A 207 16.69 -5.23 0.21
CA SER A 207 17.24 -3.87 0.02
C SER A 207 18.32 -3.79 -1.08
N GLY A 208 18.29 -4.72 -2.04
CA GLY A 208 19.32 -4.88 -3.07
C GLY A 208 18.83 -4.91 -4.53
N HIS A 209 17.52 -4.79 -4.75
CA HIS A 209 17.00 -4.26 -6.02
C HIS A 209 16.62 -2.79 -5.78
N GLU A 210 16.33 -2.04 -6.85
CA GLU A 210 15.49 -0.84 -6.74
C GLU A 210 14.46 -1.11 -5.64
N LYS A 211 14.46 -0.34 -4.54
CA LYS A 211 13.68 -0.64 -3.33
C LYS A 211 12.32 -1.21 -3.76
N GLU A 212 11.98 -2.40 -3.28
CA GLU A 212 10.68 -3.00 -3.58
C GLU A 212 9.64 -1.97 -3.14
N GLY A 213 8.98 -1.36 -4.11
CA GLY A 213 8.00 -0.33 -3.84
C GLY A 213 6.84 -0.95 -3.12
N MET A 214 6.08 -0.13 -2.39
CA MET A 214 4.81 -0.60 -1.84
C MET A 214 4.01 -1.32 -2.94
N PRO A 215 3.63 -2.61 -2.73
CA PRO A 215 2.88 -3.37 -3.70
C PRO A 215 1.63 -2.62 -4.11
N ARG A 216 1.38 -2.50 -5.41
CA ARG A 216 0.24 -1.73 -5.90
C ARG A 216 -0.29 -2.24 -7.21
N ILE A 217 -1.60 -2.15 -7.38
CA ILE A 217 -2.29 -2.60 -8.58
C ILE A 217 -3.47 -1.68 -8.87
N MET A 218 -3.73 -1.41 -10.15
CA MET A 218 -4.93 -0.69 -10.58
C MET A 218 -5.91 -1.62 -11.29
N PHE A 219 -7.20 -1.49 -10.99
CA PHE A 219 -8.27 -2.05 -11.82
C PHE A 219 -8.85 -0.96 -12.73
N ALA A 220 -8.67 -1.11 -14.04
CA ALA A 220 -9.19 -0.20 -15.05
C ALA A 220 -10.08 -0.94 -16.05
N ALA A 221 -10.74 -0.23 -16.95
CA ALA A 221 -11.60 -0.83 -17.98
C ALA A 221 -11.72 0.09 -19.20
N PRO A 222 -12.16 -0.43 -20.36
CA PRO A 222 -12.42 0.38 -21.54
C PRO A 222 -13.49 1.45 -21.36
N GLY A 223 -14.41 1.27 -20.41
CA GLY A 223 -15.48 2.24 -20.15
C GLY A 223 -16.17 2.02 -18.81
N SER A 224 -17.17 2.86 -18.52
CA SER A 224 -18.05 2.72 -17.36
C SER A 224 -18.95 1.48 -17.49
N GLY A 225 -19.36 0.88 -16.37
CA GLY A 225 -20.25 -0.29 -16.35
C GLY A 225 -19.58 -1.65 -16.67
N SER A 226 -18.28 -1.68 -16.94
CA SER A 226 -17.54 -2.95 -17.14
C SER A 226 -17.35 -3.76 -15.85
N GLY A 227 -17.68 -3.21 -14.68
CA GLY A 227 -17.59 -3.88 -13.37
C GLY A 227 -16.28 -3.69 -12.61
N LYS A 228 -15.54 -2.59 -12.86
CA LYS A 228 -14.31 -2.24 -12.15
C LYS A 228 -14.50 -2.19 -10.62
N THR A 229 -15.52 -1.46 -10.16
CA THR A 229 -15.82 -1.26 -8.75
C THR A 229 -16.18 -2.58 -8.07
N LEU A 230 -17.00 -3.41 -8.74
CA LEU A 230 -17.33 -4.76 -8.28
C LEU A 230 -16.04 -5.59 -8.06
N LEU A 231 -15.19 -5.70 -9.08
CA LEU A 231 -13.94 -6.46 -8.98
C LEU A 231 -12.96 -5.88 -7.97
N THR A 232 -12.91 -4.55 -7.85
CA THR A 232 -12.06 -3.87 -6.86
C THR A 232 -12.50 -4.23 -5.45
N CYS A 233 -13.80 -4.14 -5.15
CA CYS A 233 -14.36 -4.54 -3.86
C CYS A 233 -14.12 -6.01 -3.54
N GLY A 234 -14.34 -6.90 -4.52
CA GLY A 234 -14.10 -8.34 -4.35
C GLY A 234 -12.62 -8.67 -4.11
N PHE A 235 -11.71 -8.03 -4.85
CA PHE A 235 -10.28 -8.20 -4.65
C PHE A 235 -9.80 -7.67 -3.30
N LEU A 236 -10.23 -6.46 -2.92
CA LEU A 236 -9.95 -5.85 -1.61
C LEU A 236 -10.37 -6.78 -0.46
N GLN A 237 -11.57 -7.36 -0.56
CA GLN A 237 -12.08 -8.31 0.44
C GLN A 237 -11.29 -9.63 0.43
N ALA A 238 -10.96 -10.19 -0.72
CA ALA A 238 -10.18 -11.44 -0.82
C ALA A 238 -8.78 -11.27 -0.21
N VAL A 239 -8.10 -10.17 -0.54
CA VAL A 239 -6.78 -9.81 0.01
C VAL A 239 -6.84 -9.59 1.52
N LYS A 240 -7.89 -8.92 2.02
CA LYS A 240 -8.13 -8.78 3.47
C LYS A 240 -8.34 -10.14 4.15
N GLN A 241 -9.09 -11.06 3.54
CA GLN A 241 -9.31 -12.42 4.07
C GLN A 241 -8.03 -13.28 4.07
N ARG A 242 -7.07 -12.98 3.18
CA ARG A 242 -5.71 -13.58 3.19
C ARG A 242 -4.80 -13.01 4.29
N GLY A 243 -5.30 -12.11 5.14
CA GLY A 243 -4.52 -11.50 6.23
C GLY A 243 -3.58 -10.38 5.77
N LEU A 244 -3.73 -9.88 4.55
CA LEU A 244 -2.99 -8.72 4.08
C LEU A 244 -3.69 -7.42 4.53
N HIS A 245 -2.94 -6.32 4.52
CA HIS A 245 -3.41 -4.99 4.94
C HIS A 245 -3.62 -4.08 3.71
N PRO A 246 -4.72 -4.22 2.96
CA PRO A 246 -4.96 -3.37 1.79
C PRO A 246 -5.37 -1.94 2.22
N CYS A 247 -4.99 -0.97 1.41
CA CYS A 247 -5.66 0.33 1.30
C CYS A 247 -6.17 0.53 -0.12
N SER A 248 -7.13 1.44 -0.29
CA SER A 248 -7.74 1.72 -1.59
C SER A 248 -7.59 3.19 -1.99
N PHE A 249 -7.40 3.41 -3.28
CA PHE A 249 -7.37 4.74 -3.89
C PHE A 249 -8.37 4.78 -5.04
N LYS A 250 -9.21 5.81 -5.11
CA LYS A 250 -10.08 6.07 -6.25
C LYS A 250 -9.45 7.13 -7.14
N CYS A 251 -9.31 6.84 -8.44
CA CYS A 251 -8.95 7.87 -9.40
C CYS A 251 -10.09 8.88 -9.55
N GLY A 252 -9.75 10.16 -9.67
CA GLY A 252 -10.73 11.22 -9.89
C GLY A 252 -11.35 11.78 -8.61
N PRO A 253 -12.39 12.62 -8.73
CA PRO A 253 -12.92 13.42 -7.64
C PRO A 253 -13.96 12.66 -6.82
N ASP A 254 -14.31 11.44 -7.20
CA ASP A 254 -15.38 10.67 -6.57
C ASP A 254 -14.97 10.18 -5.19
N TYR A 255 -15.56 10.75 -4.14
CA TYR A 255 -15.35 10.35 -2.75
C TYR A 255 -16.29 9.22 -2.30
N ILE A 256 -17.24 8.78 -3.14
CA ILE A 256 -18.25 7.78 -2.77
C ILE A 256 -17.64 6.39 -2.71
N ASP A 257 -16.82 6.01 -3.70
CA ASP A 257 -16.13 4.71 -3.68
C ASP A 257 -15.18 4.57 -2.46
N PRO A 258 -14.28 5.54 -2.15
CA PRO A 258 -13.48 5.52 -0.93
C PRO A 258 -14.29 5.42 0.36
N MET A 259 -15.43 6.12 0.40
CA MET A 259 -16.37 6.06 1.50
C MET A 259 -16.96 4.64 1.64
N PHE A 260 -17.36 4.01 0.54
CA PHE A 260 -17.87 2.64 0.51
C PHE A 260 -16.83 1.63 1.00
N HIS A 261 -15.58 1.72 0.52
CA HIS A 261 -14.49 0.86 1.00
C HIS A 261 -14.27 1.02 2.51
N ARG A 262 -14.36 2.23 3.04
CA ARG A 262 -14.19 2.49 4.47
C ARG A 262 -15.32 1.92 5.31
N TYR A 263 -16.58 2.18 4.96
CA TYR A 263 -17.71 1.84 5.82
C TYR A 263 -18.24 0.42 5.60
N VAL A 264 -18.10 -0.15 4.41
CA VAL A 264 -18.57 -1.51 4.11
C VAL A 264 -17.46 -2.54 4.25
N LEU A 265 -16.26 -2.25 3.72
CA LEU A 265 -15.14 -3.20 3.77
C LEU A 265 -14.26 -2.99 5.01
N GLY A 266 -14.36 -1.85 5.71
CA GLY A 266 -13.43 -1.52 6.79
C GLY A 266 -11.99 -1.40 6.28
N ILE A 267 -11.81 -0.81 5.10
CA ILE A 267 -10.52 -0.61 4.43
C ILE A 267 -10.29 0.89 4.24
N PRO A 268 -9.10 1.44 4.55
CA PRO A 268 -8.79 2.84 4.27
C PRO A 268 -9.02 3.19 2.79
N GLY A 269 -9.78 4.25 2.54
CA GLY A 269 -10.08 4.76 1.20
C GLY A 269 -9.64 6.21 1.03
N MET A 270 -9.00 6.49 -0.11
CA MET A 270 -8.41 7.77 -0.51
C MET A 270 -8.69 8.08 -1.98
N ASN A 271 -8.37 9.29 -2.44
CA ASN A 271 -8.48 9.77 -3.82
C ASN A 271 -7.10 10.12 -4.42
N LEU A 272 -6.95 9.88 -5.72
CA LEU A 272 -5.80 10.34 -6.53
C LEU A 272 -6.30 11.05 -7.77
N ASP A 273 -5.83 12.27 -7.99
CA ASP A 273 -6.36 13.11 -9.06
C ASP A 273 -5.33 14.13 -9.57
N SER A 274 -4.94 14.00 -10.84
CA SER A 274 -4.00 14.92 -11.50
C SER A 274 -4.67 16.15 -12.14
N PHE A 275 -5.99 16.27 -12.05
CA PHE A 275 -6.66 17.55 -12.20
C PHE A 275 -6.45 18.39 -10.93
N PHE A 276 -6.67 17.81 -9.75
CA PHE A 276 -6.48 18.53 -8.48
C PHE A 276 -5.01 18.82 -8.18
N LEU A 277 -4.15 17.82 -8.31
CA LEU A 277 -2.74 17.90 -7.94
C LEU A 277 -1.83 17.82 -9.16
N GLU A 278 -0.63 18.38 -9.03
CA GLU A 278 0.44 18.14 -10.00
C GLU A 278 1.06 16.76 -9.80
N GLU A 279 1.77 16.23 -10.80
CA GLU A 279 2.27 14.84 -10.77
C GLU A 279 3.08 14.52 -9.52
N GLY A 280 4.00 15.42 -9.12
CA GLY A 280 4.81 15.23 -7.90
C GLY A 280 3.95 15.16 -6.64
N ALA A 281 2.93 16.01 -6.54
CA ALA A 281 2.00 16.02 -5.40
C ALA A 281 1.06 14.80 -5.40
N VAL A 282 0.69 14.26 -6.56
CA VAL A 282 -0.03 12.98 -6.66
C VAL A 282 0.83 11.83 -6.11
N LYS A 283 2.12 11.75 -6.51
CA LYS A 283 3.04 10.73 -5.98
C LYS A 283 3.20 10.85 -4.47
N GLU A 284 3.42 12.06 -3.97
CA GLU A 284 3.57 12.33 -2.54
C GLU A 284 2.30 11.94 -1.78
N ASN A 285 1.13 12.35 -2.27
CA ASN A 285 -0.15 12.00 -1.66
C ASN A 285 -0.37 10.48 -1.61
N PHE A 286 -0.02 9.77 -2.68
CA PHE A 286 -0.10 8.31 -2.73
C PHE A 286 0.78 7.66 -1.66
N VAL A 287 2.08 8.00 -1.63
CA VAL A 287 3.05 7.41 -0.68
C VAL A 287 2.64 7.71 0.76
N ARG A 288 2.42 8.98 1.09
CA ARG A 288 2.08 9.42 2.45
C ARG A 288 0.77 8.80 2.94
N SER A 289 -0.25 8.74 2.09
CA SER A 289 -1.56 8.19 2.48
C SER A 289 -1.47 6.69 2.73
N ALA A 290 -0.70 5.96 1.93
CA ALA A 290 -0.56 4.53 2.10
C ALA A 290 0.34 4.15 3.29
N GLU A 291 1.40 4.91 3.54
CA GLU A 291 2.22 4.80 4.75
C GLU A 291 1.40 5.05 6.02
N ARG A 292 0.61 6.13 6.05
CA ARG A 292 -0.29 6.44 7.18
C ARG A 292 -1.32 5.33 7.41
N ALA A 293 -1.78 4.68 6.34
CA ALA A 293 -2.70 3.55 6.43
C ALA A 293 -2.02 2.24 6.89
N GLY A 294 -0.68 2.20 6.98
CA GLY A 294 0.06 0.96 7.26
C GLY A 294 -0.16 -0.11 6.19
N ALA A 295 -0.29 0.31 4.92
CA ALA A 295 -0.72 -0.56 3.86
C ALA A 295 0.37 -1.56 3.44
N GLY A 296 0.01 -2.85 3.39
CA GLY A 296 0.81 -3.90 2.76
C GLY A 296 0.56 -4.02 1.25
N ILE A 297 -0.52 -3.43 0.75
CA ILE A 297 -0.83 -3.31 -0.68
C ILE A 297 -1.78 -2.14 -0.93
N ALA A 298 -1.54 -1.37 -1.99
CA ALA A 298 -2.42 -0.32 -2.46
C ALA A 298 -3.22 -0.76 -3.70
N VAL A 299 -4.55 -0.70 -3.63
CA VAL A 299 -5.43 -1.03 -4.75
C VAL A 299 -6.06 0.23 -5.30
N ILE A 300 -5.79 0.54 -6.56
CA ILE A 300 -6.28 1.74 -7.22
C ILE A 300 -7.47 1.39 -8.12
N GLU A 301 -8.60 2.06 -7.92
CA GLU A 301 -9.76 1.95 -8.79
C GLU A 301 -9.75 3.03 -9.87
N GLY A 302 -9.72 2.62 -11.14
CA GLY A 302 -9.84 3.53 -12.26
C GLY A 302 -11.21 4.19 -12.37
N VAL A 303 -11.23 5.43 -12.87
CA VAL A 303 -12.44 6.20 -13.21
C VAL A 303 -12.70 6.13 -14.71
N MET A 304 -13.97 6.25 -15.13
CA MET A 304 -14.40 6.23 -16.55
C MET A 304 -13.74 5.12 -17.39
N GLY A 305 -13.46 5.35 -18.68
CA GLY A 305 -12.56 4.51 -19.46
C GLY A 305 -11.09 4.81 -19.16
N TYR A 306 -10.21 3.82 -19.37
CA TYR A 306 -8.82 3.89 -18.93
C TYR A 306 -8.07 5.15 -19.38
N TYR A 307 -8.30 5.60 -20.62
CA TYR A 307 -7.67 6.77 -21.21
C TYR A 307 -8.53 8.05 -21.17
N ASP A 308 -9.74 7.98 -20.61
CA ASP A 308 -10.71 9.08 -20.67
C ASP A 308 -10.40 10.11 -19.58
N GLY A 309 -9.70 11.18 -19.95
CA GLY A 309 -9.36 12.28 -19.06
C GLY A 309 -10.32 13.47 -19.15
N VAL A 310 -9.86 14.62 -18.65
CA VAL A 310 -10.65 15.87 -18.66
C VAL A 310 -11.09 16.23 -20.08
N GLY A 311 -12.39 16.52 -20.25
CA GLY A 311 -12.97 16.87 -21.54
C GLY A 311 -13.10 15.71 -22.54
N GLY A 312 -12.65 14.49 -22.20
CA GLY A 312 -12.77 13.30 -23.03
C GLY A 312 -11.90 13.31 -24.31
N ILE A 313 -10.97 14.25 -24.42
CA ILE A 313 -10.10 14.46 -25.59
C ILE A 313 -8.60 14.42 -25.25
N ASP A 314 -8.28 14.24 -23.97
CA ASP A 314 -6.93 14.13 -23.42
C ASP A 314 -6.91 13.02 -22.36
N THR A 315 -5.71 12.52 -22.06
CA THR A 315 -5.46 11.54 -21.00
C THR A 315 -5.28 12.18 -19.63
N ARG A 316 -5.08 13.50 -19.50
CA ARG A 316 -4.89 14.14 -18.19
C ARG A 316 -6.07 13.89 -17.24
N ALA A 317 -5.78 13.52 -16.00
CA ALA A 317 -6.75 13.11 -14.97
C ALA A 317 -7.60 11.88 -15.32
N SER A 318 -7.10 11.03 -16.23
CA SER A 318 -7.65 9.69 -16.47
C SER A 318 -7.04 8.66 -15.51
N ALA A 319 -7.60 7.45 -15.49
CA ALA A 319 -7.00 6.32 -14.78
C ALA A 319 -5.58 6.00 -15.29
N TYR A 320 -5.36 6.08 -16.61
CA TYR A 320 -4.03 5.92 -17.21
C TYR A 320 -3.03 6.94 -16.68
N ASP A 321 -3.44 8.20 -16.53
CA ASP A 321 -2.55 9.26 -16.05
C ASP A 321 -2.08 8.98 -14.62
N ILE A 322 -2.99 8.56 -13.75
CA ILE A 322 -2.64 8.11 -12.39
C ILE A 322 -1.75 6.86 -12.42
N ALA A 323 -2.04 5.86 -13.27
CA ALA A 323 -1.21 4.65 -13.39
C ALA A 323 0.22 5.00 -13.87
N ARG A 324 0.35 5.93 -14.80
CA ARG A 324 1.64 6.44 -15.28
C ARG A 324 2.40 7.19 -14.19
N ILE A 325 1.75 8.14 -13.50
CA ILE A 325 2.36 8.96 -12.44
C ILE A 325 2.82 8.07 -11.28
N THR A 326 1.97 7.13 -10.85
CA THR A 326 2.25 6.21 -9.72
C THR A 326 2.99 4.94 -10.16
N GLU A 327 3.37 4.84 -11.43
CA GLU A 327 4.04 3.67 -12.00
C GLU A 327 3.38 2.34 -11.60
N THR A 328 2.04 2.34 -11.59
CA THR A 328 1.22 1.25 -11.06
C THR A 328 0.86 0.30 -12.19
N PRO A 329 1.15 -1.01 -12.07
CA PRO A 329 0.65 -2.03 -12.99
C PRO A 329 -0.88 -2.08 -13.00
N VAL A 330 -1.46 -2.39 -14.16
CA VAL A 330 -2.90 -2.30 -14.40
C VAL A 330 -3.47 -3.66 -14.83
N ILE A 331 -4.56 -4.05 -14.18
CA ILE A 331 -5.45 -5.12 -14.62
C ILE A 331 -6.60 -4.50 -15.41
N LEU A 332 -6.67 -4.80 -16.70
CA LEU A 332 -7.77 -4.35 -17.56
C LEU A 332 -8.97 -5.30 -17.43
N VAL A 333 -10.05 -4.78 -16.87
CA VAL A 333 -11.34 -5.45 -16.73
C VAL A 333 -12.12 -5.31 -18.03
N LEU A 334 -12.47 -6.43 -18.63
CA LEU A 334 -13.28 -6.49 -19.84
C LEU A 334 -14.63 -7.12 -19.57
N ASP A 335 -15.67 -6.53 -20.13
CA ASP A 335 -17.00 -7.15 -20.14
C ASP A 335 -17.05 -8.23 -21.22
N GLY A 336 -17.10 -9.51 -20.81
CA GLY A 336 -17.24 -10.62 -21.75
C GLY A 336 -18.69 -10.90 -22.17
N LYS A 337 -19.69 -10.21 -21.61
CA LYS A 337 -21.09 -10.43 -22.01
C LYS A 337 -21.28 -10.02 -23.47
N GLY A 338 -21.60 -10.99 -24.32
CA GLY A 338 -21.83 -10.75 -25.75
C GLY A 338 -20.56 -10.52 -26.56
N ALA A 339 -19.38 -10.78 -25.99
CA ALA A 339 -18.09 -10.68 -26.66
C ALA A 339 -17.31 -12.00 -26.57
N SER A 340 -16.37 -12.21 -27.49
CA SER A 340 -15.47 -13.37 -27.50
C SER A 340 -14.09 -12.93 -28.01
N LEU A 341 -13.64 -13.37 -29.18
CA LEU A 341 -12.29 -13.02 -29.66
C LEU A 341 -12.06 -11.51 -29.87
N SER A 342 -13.13 -10.72 -30.09
CA SER A 342 -13.05 -9.26 -30.14
C SER A 342 -12.49 -8.62 -28.86
N LEU A 343 -12.51 -9.34 -27.74
CA LEU A 343 -11.83 -8.93 -26.50
C LEU A 343 -10.31 -8.81 -26.72
N ALA A 344 -9.70 -9.71 -27.48
CA ALA A 344 -8.28 -9.63 -27.83
C ALA A 344 -7.96 -8.36 -28.64
N ALA A 345 -8.83 -8.00 -29.59
CA ALA A 345 -8.67 -6.76 -30.36
C ALA A 345 -8.77 -5.51 -29.46
N THR A 346 -9.68 -5.53 -28.48
CA THR A 346 -9.82 -4.46 -27.49
C THR A 346 -8.56 -4.34 -26.65
N VAL A 347 -8.06 -5.44 -26.07
CA VAL A 347 -6.80 -5.46 -25.30
C VAL A 347 -5.65 -4.93 -26.14
N LYS A 348 -5.49 -5.42 -27.37
CA LYS A 348 -4.41 -5.02 -28.28
C LYS A 348 -4.45 -3.51 -28.57
N GLY A 349 -5.65 -2.96 -28.81
CA GLY A 349 -5.83 -1.53 -28.99
C GLY A 349 -5.46 -0.72 -27.75
N PHE A 350 -5.95 -1.12 -26.57
CA PHE A 350 -5.65 -0.44 -25.31
C PHE A 350 -4.17 -0.53 -24.93
N ALA A 351 -3.54 -1.70 -25.08
CA ALA A 351 -2.13 -1.91 -24.77
C ALA A 351 -1.20 -1.15 -25.72
N ALA A 352 -1.59 -0.99 -27.00
CA ALA A 352 -0.75 -0.35 -28.02
C ALA A 352 -0.95 1.17 -28.14
N LEU A 353 -2.06 1.74 -27.64
CA LEU A 353 -2.35 3.17 -27.77
C LEU A 353 -1.29 4.07 -27.09
N ARG A 354 -0.74 3.59 -25.97
CA ARG A 354 0.37 4.22 -25.23
C ARG A 354 1.42 3.16 -24.93
N LYS A 355 2.69 3.48 -25.19
CA LYS A 355 3.80 2.53 -25.00
C LYS A 355 3.96 2.12 -23.53
N ASP A 356 3.70 3.05 -22.64
CA ASP A 356 3.69 2.92 -21.19
C ASP A 356 2.27 2.70 -20.65
N SER A 357 1.44 1.92 -21.36
CA SER A 357 0.06 1.63 -20.94
C SER A 357 -0.05 0.94 -19.57
N ARG A 358 1.04 0.34 -19.06
CA ARG A 358 1.10 -0.39 -17.77
C ARG A 358 0.09 -1.54 -17.65
N ILE A 359 -0.55 -1.99 -18.74
CA ILE A 359 -1.51 -3.09 -18.70
C ILE A 359 -0.74 -4.41 -18.64
N GLU A 360 -0.75 -5.03 -17.46
CA GLU A 360 0.02 -6.25 -17.16
C GLU A 360 -0.87 -7.48 -16.93
N GLY A 361 -2.20 -7.31 -16.95
CA GLY A 361 -3.12 -8.43 -16.82
C GLY A 361 -4.55 -8.10 -17.24
N ILE A 362 -5.36 -9.15 -17.44
CA ILE A 362 -6.74 -9.05 -17.91
C ILE A 362 -7.66 -9.88 -17.01
N ILE A 363 -8.82 -9.32 -16.65
CA ILE A 363 -9.93 -10.07 -16.07
C ILE A 363 -11.13 -10.00 -17.00
N LEU A 364 -11.70 -11.17 -17.31
CA LEU A 364 -12.94 -11.28 -18.09
C LEU A 364 -14.15 -11.28 -17.15
N ASN A 365 -14.77 -10.12 -16.97
CA ASN A 365 -16.00 -10.00 -16.19
C ASN A 365 -17.21 -10.57 -16.97
N ARG A 366 -18.24 -10.98 -16.23
CA ARG A 366 -19.48 -11.60 -16.74
C ARG A 366 -19.22 -12.75 -17.72
N THR A 367 -18.17 -13.54 -17.44
CA THR A 367 -17.69 -14.64 -18.29
C THR A 367 -17.64 -15.93 -17.49
N SER A 368 -18.22 -17.01 -18.01
CA SER A 368 -18.19 -18.32 -17.34
C SER A 368 -16.80 -18.96 -17.42
N PRO A 369 -16.41 -19.81 -16.45
CA PRO A 369 -15.10 -20.48 -16.47
C PRO A 369 -14.82 -21.27 -17.76
N SER A 370 -15.84 -21.91 -18.34
CA SER A 370 -15.71 -22.65 -19.60
C SER A 370 -15.41 -21.73 -20.80
N VAL A 371 -16.05 -20.55 -20.86
CA VAL A 371 -15.75 -19.57 -21.91
C VAL A 371 -14.36 -18.97 -21.70
N CYS A 372 -14.02 -18.63 -20.46
CA CYS A 372 -12.71 -18.10 -20.10
C CYS A 372 -11.58 -19.05 -20.51
N GLY A 373 -11.69 -20.35 -20.18
CA GLY A 373 -10.68 -21.34 -20.55
C GLY A 373 -10.40 -21.41 -22.05
N ARG A 374 -11.44 -21.23 -22.90
CA ARG A 374 -11.28 -21.19 -24.37
C ARG A 374 -10.67 -19.89 -24.88
N LEU A 375 -10.98 -18.77 -24.22
CA LEU A 375 -10.53 -17.44 -24.66
C LEU A 375 -9.12 -17.10 -24.16
N LYS A 376 -8.73 -17.60 -22.99
CA LYS A 376 -7.45 -17.31 -22.33
C LYS A 376 -6.26 -17.47 -23.26
N GLU A 377 -6.05 -18.68 -23.79
CA GLU A 377 -4.92 -18.98 -24.67
C GLU A 377 -4.91 -18.10 -25.94
N ARG A 378 -6.09 -17.77 -26.48
CA ARG A 378 -6.21 -16.95 -27.69
C ARG A 378 -5.92 -15.48 -27.43
N ILE A 379 -6.43 -14.93 -26.33
CA ILE A 379 -6.16 -13.54 -25.94
C ILE A 379 -4.67 -13.38 -25.62
N GLU A 380 -4.09 -14.30 -24.85
CA GLU A 380 -2.67 -14.27 -24.49
C GLU A 380 -1.78 -14.37 -25.72
N ALA A 381 -2.08 -15.25 -26.68
CA ALA A 381 -1.30 -15.37 -27.92
C ALA A 381 -1.35 -14.11 -28.80
N GLU A 382 -2.49 -13.41 -28.87
CA GLU A 382 -2.67 -12.23 -29.72
C GLU A 382 -2.10 -10.93 -29.12
N THR A 383 -2.01 -10.88 -27.79
CA THR A 383 -1.75 -9.65 -27.02
C THR A 383 -0.44 -9.70 -26.24
N GLY A 384 0.02 -10.90 -25.86
CA GLY A 384 1.15 -11.09 -24.95
C GLY A 384 0.83 -10.81 -23.47
N ILE A 385 -0.41 -10.47 -23.13
CA ILE A 385 -0.82 -10.05 -21.78
C ILE A 385 -1.60 -11.19 -21.11
N PRO A 386 -1.26 -11.59 -19.87
CA PRO A 386 -1.89 -12.72 -19.20
C PRO A 386 -3.36 -12.46 -18.85
N VAL A 387 -4.22 -13.46 -19.04
CA VAL A 387 -5.58 -13.48 -18.48
C VAL A 387 -5.50 -14.10 -17.09
N VAL A 388 -5.57 -13.24 -16.08
CA VAL A 388 -5.43 -13.60 -14.66
C VAL A 388 -6.73 -14.08 -14.04
N GLY A 389 -7.84 -14.09 -14.77
CA GLY A 389 -9.08 -14.67 -14.27
C GLY A 389 -10.33 -14.31 -15.07
N CYS A 390 -11.44 -14.88 -14.63
CA CYS A 390 -12.77 -14.45 -15.04
C CYS A 390 -13.71 -14.38 -13.84
N LEU A 391 -14.70 -13.50 -13.90
CA LEU A 391 -15.78 -13.47 -12.93
C LEU A 391 -17.10 -13.78 -13.66
N PRO A 392 -17.84 -14.84 -13.29
CA PRO A 392 -19.16 -15.10 -13.87
C PRO A 392 -20.20 -14.06 -13.44
N ASP A 393 -21.29 -13.91 -14.20
CA ASP A 393 -22.45 -13.13 -13.75
C ASP A 393 -23.25 -13.96 -12.75
N SER A 394 -23.59 -13.39 -11.59
CA SER A 394 -24.43 -14.05 -10.57
C SER A 394 -25.26 -13.03 -9.80
N PRO A 395 -26.54 -13.32 -9.50
CA PRO A 395 -27.36 -12.47 -8.64
C PRO A 395 -26.84 -12.39 -7.20
N GLU A 396 -26.05 -13.36 -6.75
CA GLU A 396 -25.60 -13.46 -5.35
C GLU A 396 -24.62 -12.38 -4.91
N TYR A 397 -23.89 -11.79 -5.85
CA TYR A 397 -22.92 -10.72 -5.61
C TYR A 397 -23.10 -9.54 -6.56
N ARG A 398 -24.27 -9.44 -7.19
CA ARG A 398 -24.60 -8.30 -8.05
C ARG A 398 -24.92 -7.07 -7.19
N PHE A 399 -24.31 -5.94 -7.53
CA PHE A 399 -24.72 -4.63 -7.02
C PHE A 399 -25.71 -3.98 -7.98
N GLU A 400 -26.78 -3.40 -7.43
CA GLU A 400 -27.52 -2.37 -8.15
C GLU A 400 -26.69 -1.09 -8.16
N SER A 401 -26.74 -0.34 -9.26
CA SER A 401 -25.92 0.86 -9.46
C SER A 401 -26.07 1.88 -8.33
N ARG A 402 -27.23 1.93 -7.67
CA ARG A 402 -27.47 2.80 -6.51
C ARG A 402 -26.67 2.42 -5.28
N HIS A 403 -26.34 1.15 -5.04
CA HIS A 403 -25.63 0.75 -3.81
C HIS A 403 -24.14 1.13 -3.83
N LEU A 404 -23.58 1.36 -5.01
CA LEU A 404 -22.21 1.89 -5.17
C LEU A 404 -22.19 3.43 -5.13
N GLY A 405 -23.32 4.07 -5.44
CA GLY A 405 -23.46 5.53 -5.43
C GLY A 405 -24.09 6.11 -4.15
N LEU A 406 -24.77 5.31 -3.33
CA LEU A 406 -25.53 5.72 -2.15
C LEU A 406 -25.41 4.64 -1.08
N LEU A 407 -24.75 4.95 0.05
CA LEU A 407 -24.83 4.14 1.25
C LEU A 407 -26.14 4.46 1.98
N LEU A 408 -27.09 3.53 1.96
CA LEU A 408 -28.30 3.64 2.78
C LEU A 408 -28.06 3.05 4.18
N PRO A 409 -28.51 3.72 5.26
CA PRO A 409 -28.38 3.22 6.62
C PRO A 409 -29.11 1.88 6.77
N GLY A 410 -28.39 0.88 7.28
CA GLY A 410 -28.96 -0.46 7.54
C GLY A 410 -28.70 -1.50 6.45
N GLU A 411 -28.20 -1.13 5.27
CA GLU A 411 -27.87 -2.08 4.20
C GLU A 411 -26.47 -2.68 4.31
N THR A 412 -25.61 -2.15 5.19
CA THR A 412 -24.19 -2.50 5.29
C THR A 412 -23.95 -3.99 5.45
N LYS A 413 -24.72 -4.67 6.31
CA LYS A 413 -24.54 -6.11 6.57
C LYS A 413 -24.83 -6.96 5.32
N ALA A 414 -25.95 -6.68 4.64
CA ALA A 414 -26.34 -7.41 3.43
C ALA A 414 -25.33 -7.16 2.29
N LEU A 415 -24.79 -5.94 2.18
CA LEU A 415 -23.74 -5.61 1.23
C LEU A 415 -22.43 -6.35 1.55
N GLN A 416 -22.04 -6.39 2.82
CA GLN A 416 -20.86 -7.11 3.27
C GLN A 416 -20.95 -8.61 2.96
N GLU A 417 -22.09 -9.25 3.24
CA GLU A 417 -22.34 -10.65 2.88
C GLU A 417 -22.23 -10.90 1.37
N ARG A 418 -22.71 -9.99 0.53
CA ARG A 418 -22.54 -10.07 -0.94
C ARG A 418 -21.08 -9.95 -1.37
N ILE A 419 -20.30 -9.07 -0.74
CA ILE A 419 -18.87 -8.91 -1.02
C ILE A 419 -18.10 -10.15 -0.57
N GLU A 420 -18.44 -10.76 0.56
CA GLU A 420 -17.83 -12.01 1.00
C GLU A 420 -18.05 -13.14 -0.01
N LYS A 421 -19.27 -13.25 -0.55
CA LYS A 421 -19.56 -14.19 -1.65
C LYS A 421 -18.77 -13.86 -2.91
N LEU A 422 -18.65 -12.59 -3.26
CA LEU A 422 -17.85 -12.14 -4.40
C LEU A 422 -16.38 -12.53 -4.23
N ALA A 423 -15.80 -12.26 -3.07
CA ALA A 423 -14.43 -12.62 -2.74
C ALA A 423 -14.22 -14.13 -2.83
N GLY A 424 -15.14 -14.93 -2.28
CA GLY A 424 -15.11 -16.38 -2.38
C GLY A 424 -15.19 -16.88 -3.83
N GLN A 425 -16.01 -16.22 -4.68
CA GLN A 425 -16.06 -16.52 -6.11
C GLN A 425 -14.74 -16.15 -6.81
N MET A 426 -14.17 -14.98 -6.49
CA MET A 426 -12.90 -14.53 -7.05
C MET A 426 -11.75 -15.47 -6.67
N GLU A 427 -11.66 -15.94 -5.43
CA GLU A 427 -10.68 -16.94 -5.00
C GLU A 427 -10.70 -18.23 -5.84
N GLN A 428 -11.86 -18.60 -6.38
CA GLN A 428 -12.01 -19.80 -7.21
C GLN A 428 -11.74 -19.55 -8.71
N THR A 429 -11.90 -18.33 -9.18
CA THR A 429 -11.99 -18.04 -10.64
C THR A 429 -11.02 -16.96 -11.13
N VAL A 430 -10.34 -16.29 -10.20
CA VAL A 430 -9.30 -15.30 -10.45
C VAL A 430 -8.04 -15.73 -9.71
N ASP A 431 -6.92 -15.70 -10.42
CA ASP A 431 -5.60 -15.98 -9.86
C ASP A 431 -5.11 -14.78 -9.03
N ILE A 432 -5.62 -14.70 -7.80
CA ILE A 432 -5.25 -13.64 -6.84
C ILE A 432 -3.74 -13.64 -6.57
N GLY A 433 -3.11 -14.82 -6.54
CA GLY A 433 -1.66 -14.95 -6.37
C GLY A 433 -0.91 -14.25 -7.49
N ARG A 434 -1.30 -14.49 -8.75
CA ARG A 434 -0.69 -13.82 -9.90
C ARG A 434 -0.92 -12.32 -9.91
N ILE A 435 -2.08 -11.83 -9.46
CA ILE A 435 -2.31 -10.38 -9.32
C ILE A 435 -1.39 -9.78 -8.26
N LEU A 436 -1.16 -10.47 -7.15
CA LEU A 436 -0.20 -10.04 -6.13
C LEU A 436 1.23 -10.04 -6.66
N ASP A 437 1.62 -11.04 -7.46
CA ASP A 437 2.94 -11.06 -8.12
C ASP A 437 3.13 -9.86 -9.07
N ILE A 438 2.08 -9.47 -9.79
CA ILE A 438 2.11 -8.28 -10.64
C ILE A 438 2.21 -7.02 -9.76
N ALA A 439 1.46 -6.96 -8.66
CA ALA A 439 1.49 -5.83 -7.73
C ALA A 439 2.87 -5.62 -7.08
N ASN A 440 3.56 -6.72 -6.77
CA ASN A 440 4.91 -6.71 -6.17
C ASN A 440 6.01 -6.28 -7.16
N GLN A 441 5.74 -6.25 -8.46
CA GLN A 441 6.70 -5.73 -9.46
C GLN A 441 6.74 -4.20 -9.50
N ALA A 442 5.84 -3.54 -8.76
CA ALA A 442 5.79 -2.09 -8.72
C ALA A 442 7.02 -1.53 -8.00
N LYS A 443 7.86 -0.80 -8.75
CA LYS A 443 9.09 -0.18 -8.24
C LYS A 443 8.82 0.82 -7.12
N GLU A 444 9.80 1.14 -6.27
CA GLU A 444 9.62 2.24 -5.33
C GLU A 444 9.30 3.55 -6.07
N LEU A 445 8.28 4.25 -5.57
CA LEU A 445 8.04 5.63 -5.95
C LEU A 445 8.94 6.53 -5.12
N LEU A 446 10.03 6.98 -5.73
CA LEU A 446 10.82 8.05 -5.13
C LEU A 446 9.99 9.34 -5.15
N PRO A 447 9.86 10.04 -4.01
CA PRO A 447 9.32 11.38 -4.01
C PRO A 447 10.12 12.22 -5.00
N SER A 448 9.45 12.91 -5.92
CA SER A 448 10.12 13.84 -6.79
C SER A 448 10.78 14.91 -5.92
N ALA A 449 12.11 15.04 -6.00
CA ALA A 449 12.79 16.21 -5.43
C ALA A 449 12.08 17.45 -6.02
N PRO A 450 11.63 18.39 -5.20
CA PRO A 450 10.82 19.50 -5.68
C PRO A 450 11.61 20.30 -6.72
N GLU A 451 11.15 20.29 -7.97
CA GLU A 451 11.63 21.22 -8.97
C GLU A 451 11.25 22.64 -8.50
N ASN A 452 12.26 23.40 -8.10
CA ASN A 452 12.26 24.87 -8.01
C ASN A 452 11.07 25.57 -7.33
N ASP A 453 10.70 25.15 -6.11
CA ASP A 453 10.06 26.08 -5.16
C ASP A 453 10.52 25.83 -3.69
N ALA A 454 11.80 25.49 -3.54
CA ALA A 454 12.46 25.19 -2.27
C ALA A 454 12.40 26.36 -1.25
N GLY A 455 12.04 27.57 -1.68
CA GLY A 455 11.83 28.70 -0.78
C GLY A 455 10.52 28.65 0.02
N ASN A 456 9.51 27.90 -0.46
CA ASN A 456 8.17 27.92 0.13
C ASN A 456 7.81 26.60 0.83
N ARG A 457 8.21 25.44 0.29
CA ARG A 457 7.79 24.11 0.82
C ARG A 457 8.42 23.69 2.14
N GLN A 458 9.64 24.13 2.44
CA GLN A 458 10.25 23.83 3.73
C GLN A 458 9.74 24.76 4.85
N ALA A 459 9.06 25.87 4.50
CA ALA A 459 8.32 26.72 5.41
C ALA A 459 6.84 26.26 5.61
N PHE A 460 6.27 25.51 4.66
CA PHE A 460 4.88 25.03 4.70
C PHE A 460 4.57 24.04 5.85
N PHE A 461 5.57 23.31 6.35
CA PHE A 461 5.38 22.31 7.43
C PHE A 461 6.08 22.69 8.75
N SER A 462 6.65 23.89 8.83
CA SER A 462 7.44 24.35 9.97
C SER A 462 6.92 25.65 10.55
N ALA A 463 5.66 25.64 10.97
CA ALA A 463 5.17 26.51 12.03
C ALA A 463 4.11 25.74 12.81
N HIS A 464 4.57 24.75 13.59
CA HIS A 464 3.75 24.17 14.64
C HIS A 464 3.44 25.30 15.64
N THR A 465 2.33 25.99 15.44
CA THR A 465 1.74 26.82 16.50
C THR A 465 1.24 25.84 17.55
N GLU A 466 1.72 25.96 18.80
CA GLU A 466 1.32 25.07 19.89
C GLU A 466 -0.19 25.18 20.22
N GLU A 467 -0.88 26.22 19.72
CA GLU A 467 -2.31 26.44 19.89
C GLU A 467 -3.15 25.60 18.91
N LYS A 468 -3.60 24.43 19.38
CA LYS A 468 -4.57 23.59 18.68
C LYS A 468 -5.91 24.32 18.45
N VAL A 469 -6.45 24.23 17.25
CA VAL A 469 -7.75 24.80 16.83
C VAL A 469 -8.80 23.70 16.77
N ARG A 470 -9.95 23.84 17.43
CA ARG A 470 -10.97 22.79 17.47
C ARG A 470 -12.03 23.03 16.40
N ILE A 471 -12.09 22.17 15.39
CA ILE A 471 -13.00 22.31 14.25
C ILE A 471 -14.11 21.28 14.34
N GLY A 472 -15.37 21.73 14.39
CA GLY A 472 -16.54 20.86 14.35
C GLY A 472 -16.78 20.34 12.95
N ILE A 473 -16.85 19.02 12.76
CA ILE A 473 -17.15 18.37 11.47
C ILE A 473 -18.51 17.69 11.56
N ALA A 474 -19.48 18.14 10.75
CA ALA A 474 -20.78 17.45 10.65
C ALA A 474 -20.59 16.06 10.04
N ARG A 475 -20.87 14.99 10.78
CA ARG A 475 -20.60 13.63 10.30
C ARG A 475 -21.66 12.64 10.75
N ASP A 476 -22.54 12.28 9.84
CA ASP A 476 -23.59 11.29 10.02
C ASP A 476 -24.13 10.79 8.66
N GLU A 477 -25.32 10.21 8.63
CA GLU A 477 -25.94 9.68 7.43
C GLU A 477 -26.30 10.76 6.38
N ALA A 478 -26.56 12.00 6.82
CA ALA A 478 -26.82 13.13 5.94
C ALA A 478 -25.54 13.86 5.51
N PHE A 479 -24.48 13.83 6.33
CA PHE A 479 -23.22 14.53 6.09
C PHE A 479 -22.05 13.56 6.05
N CYS A 480 -21.82 12.96 4.88
CA CYS A 480 -20.87 11.86 4.72
C CYS A 480 -19.82 12.07 3.61
N PHE A 481 -19.90 13.18 2.87
CA PHE A 481 -19.00 13.47 1.74
C PHE A 481 -17.81 14.29 2.18
N TYR A 482 -16.68 13.60 2.31
CA TYR A 482 -15.40 14.20 2.67
C TYR A 482 -14.26 13.54 1.90
N TYR A 483 -13.39 14.36 1.33
CA TYR A 483 -12.06 13.90 0.96
C TYR A 483 -11.28 13.58 2.22
N HIS A 484 -10.73 12.37 2.30
CA HIS A 484 -9.94 11.99 3.45
C HIS A 484 -8.70 12.88 3.58
N GLU A 485 -8.11 13.24 2.44
CA GLU A 485 -6.93 14.08 2.33
C GLU A 485 -7.18 15.46 2.92
N ASN A 486 -8.35 16.06 2.69
CA ASN A 486 -8.73 17.34 3.27
C ASN A 486 -8.72 17.30 4.81
N LEU A 487 -9.28 16.23 5.39
CA LEU A 487 -9.31 16.05 6.84
C LEU A 487 -7.91 15.84 7.42
N GLU A 488 -7.04 15.13 6.71
CA GLU A 488 -5.65 14.95 7.13
C GLU A 488 -4.85 16.25 7.02
N LEU A 489 -5.03 17.05 5.97
CA LEU A 489 -4.37 18.36 5.82
C LEU A 489 -4.75 19.30 6.98
N LEU A 490 -6.04 19.35 7.35
CA LEU A 490 -6.50 20.12 8.50
C LEU A 490 -5.76 19.72 9.79
N LYS A 491 -5.61 18.42 10.06
CA LYS A 491 -4.88 17.92 11.23
C LYS A 491 -3.40 18.28 11.17
N GLU A 492 -2.78 18.12 10.01
CA GLU A 492 -1.37 18.48 9.78
C GLU A 492 -1.10 19.97 10.02
N GLN A 493 -2.09 20.83 9.75
CA GLN A 493 -2.04 22.28 9.99
C GLN A 493 -2.56 22.69 11.40
N GLY A 494 -2.68 21.73 12.32
CA GLY A 494 -2.93 21.98 13.75
C GLY A 494 -4.41 21.97 14.18
N ALA A 495 -5.32 21.46 13.34
CA ALA A 495 -6.72 21.29 13.72
C ALA A 495 -6.97 20.00 14.51
N GLU A 496 -7.70 20.11 15.61
CA GLU A 496 -8.38 18.99 16.27
C GLU A 496 -9.78 18.87 15.68
N LEU A 497 -10.05 17.76 14.97
CA LEU A 497 -11.36 17.53 14.36
C LEU A 497 -12.33 16.89 15.35
N VAL A 498 -13.43 17.57 15.63
CA VAL A 498 -14.48 17.13 16.55
C VAL A 498 -15.73 16.79 15.74
N CYS A 499 -16.01 15.50 15.54
CA CYS A 499 -17.20 15.07 14.82
C CYS A 499 -18.47 15.30 15.66
N PHE A 500 -19.56 15.71 15.01
CA PHE A 500 -20.90 15.77 15.59
C PHE A 500 -21.95 15.38 14.55
N SER A 501 -23.11 14.90 14.97
CA SER A 501 -24.19 14.51 14.07
C SER A 501 -25.31 15.55 14.07
N PRO A 502 -25.56 16.24 12.95
CA PRO A 502 -26.76 17.05 12.78
C PRO A 502 -28.10 16.32 12.97
N ILE A 503 -28.16 15.01 12.70
CA ILE A 503 -29.35 14.19 12.92
C ILE A 503 -29.54 13.82 14.40
N HIS A 504 -28.48 13.36 15.07
CA HIS A 504 -28.59 12.65 16.34
C HIS A 504 -28.17 13.49 17.56
N ASP A 505 -27.24 14.44 17.39
CA ASP A 505 -26.81 15.30 18.48
C ASP A 505 -27.76 16.49 18.63
N ARG A 506 -27.99 16.90 19.87
CA ARG A 506 -28.89 18.02 20.20
C ARG A 506 -28.24 19.39 20.05
N ASN A 507 -26.92 19.48 20.25
CA ASN A 507 -26.19 20.74 20.26
C ASN A 507 -24.81 20.53 19.68
N LEU A 508 -24.20 21.62 19.17
CA LEU A 508 -22.80 21.62 18.81
C LEU A 508 -21.93 21.27 20.03
N PRO A 509 -20.83 20.51 19.84
CA PRO A 509 -19.81 20.35 20.86
C PRO A 509 -19.33 21.70 21.40
N LYS A 510 -19.05 21.78 22.70
CA LYS A 510 -18.57 23.03 23.32
C LYS A 510 -17.13 23.32 22.89
N GLY A 511 -16.78 24.61 22.81
CA GLY A 511 -15.41 25.09 22.59
C GLY A 511 -14.88 24.81 21.17
N LEU A 512 -15.74 24.88 20.17
CA LEU A 512 -15.35 24.85 18.77
C LEU A 512 -14.95 26.26 18.31
N ASP A 513 -13.93 26.33 17.46
CA ASP A 513 -13.36 27.56 16.91
C ASP A 513 -13.79 27.81 15.45
N GLY A 514 -14.40 26.80 14.83
CA GLY A 514 -14.95 26.84 13.47
C GLY A 514 -15.76 25.59 13.16
N LEU A 515 -16.56 25.65 12.09
CA LEU A 515 -17.41 24.55 11.63
C LEU A 515 -17.12 24.20 10.17
N ILE A 516 -17.14 22.90 9.86
CA ILE A 516 -17.24 22.39 8.50
C ILE A 516 -18.51 21.54 8.40
N LEU A 517 -19.43 22.02 7.58
CA LEU A 517 -20.62 21.31 7.14
C LEU A 517 -20.33 20.78 5.75
N GLY A 518 -19.79 19.55 5.66
CA GLY A 518 -19.46 18.94 4.38
C GLY A 518 -20.69 18.56 3.57
N GLY A 519 -20.45 17.85 2.47
CA GLY A 519 -21.53 17.37 1.63
C GLY A 519 -22.22 16.12 2.16
N GLY A 520 -23.23 15.70 1.43
CA GLY A 520 -23.95 14.45 1.65
C GLY A 520 -25.35 14.58 1.06
N TYR A 521 -26.31 13.92 1.69
CA TYR A 521 -27.70 13.83 1.19
C TYR A 521 -28.71 14.36 2.21
N PRO A 522 -28.61 15.62 2.68
CA PRO A 522 -29.55 16.17 3.65
C PRO A 522 -31.01 16.08 3.17
N GLU A 523 -31.27 16.11 1.87
CA GLU A 523 -32.58 15.94 1.26
C GLU A 523 -33.23 14.58 1.54
N ASN A 524 -32.43 13.52 1.75
CA ASN A 524 -32.93 12.19 2.12
C ASN A 524 -33.28 12.09 3.61
N TYR A 525 -32.82 13.05 4.42
CA TYR A 525 -33.03 13.09 5.87
C TYR A 525 -33.70 14.39 6.33
N ALA A 526 -34.32 15.12 5.40
CA ALA A 526 -34.83 16.47 5.64
C ALA A 526 -35.84 16.52 6.80
N GLU A 527 -36.71 15.51 6.93
CA GLU A 527 -37.62 15.40 8.07
C GLU A 527 -36.89 15.29 9.41
N LYS A 528 -35.89 14.41 9.51
CA LYS A 528 -35.12 14.20 10.74
C LYS A 528 -34.31 15.43 11.11
N LEU A 529 -33.66 16.04 10.11
CA LEU A 529 -32.88 17.27 10.27
C LEU A 529 -33.77 18.44 10.72
N SER A 530 -34.95 18.58 10.12
CA SER A 530 -35.92 19.62 10.48
C SER A 530 -36.53 19.42 11.87
N SER A 531 -36.64 18.17 12.33
CA SER A 531 -37.18 17.84 13.65
C SER A 531 -36.17 18.12 14.78
N ASN A 532 -34.87 18.21 14.46
CA ASN A 532 -33.83 18.55 15.42
C ASN A 532 -33.69 20.07 15.60
N GLU A 533 -34.73 20.68 16.18
CA GLU A 533 -34.80 22.13 16.36
C GLU A 533 -33.65 22.68 17.23
N GLU A 534 -33.18 21.90 18.21
CA GLU A 534 -32.07 22.26 19.10
C GLU A 534 -30.76 22.41 18.32
N MET A 535 -30.43 21.45 17.44
CA MET A 535 -29.23 21.54 16.60
C MET A 535 -29.33 22.69 15.59
N LEU A 536 -30.50 22.87 14.95
CA LEU A 536 -30.75 23.99 14.05
C LEU A 536 -30.56 25.34 14.74
N GLN A 537 -30.99 25.45 16.00
CA GLN A 537 -30.80 26.63 16.84
C GLN A 537 -29.31 26.81 17.17
N SER A 538 -28.60 25.75 17.55
CA SER A 538 -27.17 25.78 17.87
C SER A 538 -26.31 26.27 16.70
N ILE A 539 -26.61 25.81 15.47
CA ILE A 539 -25.96 26.27 14.24
C ILE A 539 -26.24 27.77 13.99
N ARG A 540 -27.48 28.21 14.17
CA ARG A 540 -27.85 29.62 14.03
C ARG A 540 -27.13 30.52 15.03
N GLU A 541 -27.02 30.08 16.28
CA GLU A 541 -26.33 30.83 17.33
C GLU A 541 -24.83 30.94 17.02
N ALA A 542 -24.18 29.85 16.58
CA ALA A 542 -22.79 29.88 16.14
C ALA A 542 -22.57 30.86 14.97
N TRP A 543 -23.49 30.86 14.00
CA TRP A 543 -23.44 31.79 12.87
C TRP A 543 -23.60 33.26 13.31
N LEU A 544 -24.57 33.55 14.18
CA LEU A 544 -24.81 34.90 14.71
C LEU A 544 -23.65 35.41 15.57
N ALA A 545 -22.93 34.51 16.25
CA ALA A 545 -21.69 34.82 16.96
C ALA A 545 -20.48 35.05 16.01
N GLY A 546 -20.67 34.98 14.70
CA GLY A 546 -19.64 35.23 13.70
C GLY A 546 -18.59 34.13 13.60
N MET A 547 -18.92 32.89 14.01
CA MET A 547 -18.01 31.75 13.90
C MET A 547 -17.62 31.48 12.43
N PRO A 548 -16.35 31.17 12.14
CA PRO A 548 -15.94 30.66 10.84
C PRO A 548 -16.68 29.39 10.44
N VAL A 549 -17.17 29.34 9.20
CA VAL A 549 -17.95 28.20 8.66
C VAL A 549 -17.53 27.90 7.24
N LEU A 550 -17.17 26.65 6.94
CA LEU A 550 -17.17 26.11 5.58
C LEU A 550 -18.42 25.25 5.40
N ALA A 551 -19.24 25.53 4.40
CA ALA A 551 -20.41 24.72 4.09
C ALA A 551 -20.40 24.34 2.60
N GLU A 552 -20.31 23.04 2.32
CA GLU A 552 -20.14 22.51 0.97
C GLU A 552 -21.36 21.66 0.59
N CYS A 553 -21.94 21.90 -0.59
CA CYS A 553 -23.04 21.14 -1.17
C CYS A 553 -24.19 20.88 -0.17
N GLY A 554 -24.34 19.66 0.36
CA GLY A 554 -25.35 19.33 1.38
C GLY A 554 -25.28 20.21 2.64
N GLY A 555 -24.08 20.57 3.10
CA GLY A 555 -23.87 21.55 4.16
C GLY A 555 -24.49 22.90 3.82
N PHE A 556 -24.28 23.37 2.58
CA PHE A 556 -24.88 24.61 2.10
C PHE A 556 -26.41 24.52 2.03
N LEU A 557 -26.97 23.38 1.57
CA LEU A 557 -28.42 23.14 1.57
C LEU A 557 -29.01 23.22 3.00
N TYR A 558 -28.31 22.67 3.98
CA TYR A 558 -28.73 22.68 5.39
C TYR A 558 -28.76 24.09 6.01
N LEU A 559 -28.04 25.06 5.44
CA LEU A 559 -28.05 26.45 5.89
C LEU A 559 -29.25 27.28 5.39
N HIS A 560 -30.04 26.74 4.46
CA HIS A 560 -31.20 27.43 3.91
C HIS A 560 -32.36 27.52 4.91
N GLU A 561 -33.37 28.33 4.61
CA GLU A 561 -34.61 28.39 5.39
C GLU A 561 -35.46 27.16 5.17
N MET A 562 -35.53 26.71 3.93
CA MET A 562 -36.33 25.57 3.52
C MET A 562 -35.53 24.66 2.60
N LEU A 563 -35.69 23.35 2.77
CA LEU A 563 -35.17 22.32 1.87
C LEU A 563 -36.31 21.41 1.42
N GLU A 564 -36.46 21.24 0.12
CA GLU A 564 -37.31 20.19 -0.45
C GLU A 564 -36.64 18.83 -0.23
N GLY A 565 -37.32 17.91 0.45
CA GLY A 565 -36.85 16.54 0.64
C GLY A 565 -37.02 15.69 -0.62
N SER A 566 -36.36 14.54 -0.66
CA SER A 566 -36.53 13.55 -1.74
C SER A 566 -37.94 12.98 -1.84
N ASP A 567 -38.76 13.15 -0.81
CA ASP A 567 -40.18 12.80 -0.76
C ASP A 567 -41.09 13.86 -1.40
N GLY A 568 -40.53 15.01 -1.81
CA GLY A 568 -41.26 16.15 -2.39
C GLY A 568 -41.85 17.12 -1.35
N SER A 569 -41.71 16.83 -0.05
CA SER A 569 -42.15 17.72 1.02
C SER A 569 -41.11 18.83 1.26
N VAL A 570 -41.52 19.95 1.87
CA VAL A 570 -40.62 21.07 2.18
C VAL A 570 -40.44 21.19 3.68
N TYR A 571 -39.19 21.20 4.13
CA TYR A 571 -38.81 21.14 5.54
C TYR A 571 -38.01 22.36 5.97
N LYS A 572 -38.17 22.77 7.23
CA LYS A 572 -37.40 23.88 7.81
C LYS A 572 -35.97 23.45 8.08
N MET A 573 -35.02 24.32 7.77
CA MET A 573 -33.60 24.10 7.99
C MET A 573 -33.02 25.24 8.85
N ALA A 574 -31.70 25.47 8.83
CA ALA A 574 -31.09 26.41 9.77
C ALA A 574 -31.51 27.88 9.53
N GLY A 575 -32.04 28.23 8.37
CA GLY A 575 -32.60 29.55 8.11
C GLY A 575 -31.60 30.70 8.14
N ILE A 576 -30.33 30.41 7.84
CA ILE A 576 -29.29 31.42 7.65
C ILE A 576 -29.51 32.13 6.32
N TYR A 577 -29.67 31.38 5.24
CA TYR A 577 -30.05 31.91 3.93
C TYR A 577 -31.58 31.90 3.81
N LYS A 578 -32.20 33.07 3.63
CA LYS A 578 -33.66 33.26 3.51
C LYS A 578 -34.19 32.87 2.13
N GLN A 579 -33.85 31.66 1.72
CA GLN A 579 -34.16 31.09 0.42
C GLN A 579 -34.52 29.62 0.57
N LYS A 580 -35.18 29.08 -0.46
CA LYS A 580 -35.48 27.65 -0.57
C LYS A 580 -34.40 26.93 -1.39
N ALA A 581 -33.98 25.77 -0.91
CA ALA A 581 -33.31 24.76 -1.70
C ALA A 581 -34.32 23.75 -2.26
N PHE A 582 -34.23 23.41 -3.55
CA PHE A 582 -35.26 22.62 -4.23
C PHE A 582 -34.68 21.63 -5.23
N ASN A 583 -35.40 20.54 -5.48
CA ASN A 583 -35.02 19.54 -6.46
C ASN A 583 -35.27 20.06 -7.87
N THR A 584 -34.26 20.00 -8.75
CA THR A 584 -34.40 20.43 -10.15
C THR A 584 -34.87 19.30 -11.07
N GLY A 585 -34.91 18.06 -10.58
CA GLY A 585 -35.30 16.87 -11.34
C GLY A 585 -34.25 16.40 -12.37
N ARG A 586 -33.11 17.09 -12.47
CA ARG A 586 -32.02 16.76 -13.40
C ARG A 586 -30.67 17.05 -12.77
N LEU A 587 -29.63 16.43 -13.32
CA LEU A 587 -28.26 16.74 -12.90
C LEU A 587 -27.93 18.19 -13.28
N GLY A 588 -27.54 18.98 -12.28
CA GLY A 588 -27.19 20.39 -12.42
C GLY A 588 -25.76 20.59 -12.93
N ARG A 589 -24.99 21.41 -12.22
CA ARG A 589 -23.57 21.58 -12.52
C ARG A 589 -22.82 20.31 -12.11
N PHE A 590 -21.91 19.87 -12.98
CA PHE A 590 -21.27 18.56 -12.83
C PHE A 590 -19.80 18.57 -13.23
N GLY A 591 -18.97 17.92 -12.42
CA GLY A 591 -17.57 17.60 -12.65
C GLY A 591 -16.60 18.68 -12.17
N TYR A 592 -15.33 18.56 -12.58
CA TYR A 592 -14.24 19.46 -12.18
C TYR A 592 -14.50 20.94 -12.44
N ILE A 593 -14.01 21.79 -11.53
CA ILE A 593 -13.96 23.24 -11.64
C ILE A 593 -12.69 23.81 -11.00
N SER A 594 -12.22 24.92 -11.57
CA SER A 594 -11.26 25.81 -10.89
C SER A 594 -12.03 27.01 -10.37
N LEU A 595 -11.74 27.42 -9.15
CA LEU A 595 -12.47 28.47 -8.45
C LEU A 595 -11.53 29.63 -8.15
N THR A 596 -11.97 30.85 -8.44
CA THR A 596 -11.28 32.08 -8.07
C THR A 596 -12.18 32.91 -7.18
N GLY A 597 -11.77 33.09 -5.93
CA GLY A 597 -12.47 33.89 -4.93
C GLY A 597 -11.95 35.34 -4.82
N PRO A 598 -12.54 36.12 -3.91
CA PRO A 598 -12.07 37.45 -3.55
C PRO A 598 -10.57 37.47 -3.23
N GLY A 599 -9.88 38.55 -3.63
CA GLY A 599 -8.43 38.67 -3.44
C GLY A 599 -7.58 37.78 -4.36
N GLY A 600 -8.20 37.09 -5.34
CA GLY A 600 -7.49 36.24 -6.30
C GLY A 600 -7.13 34.85 -5.76
N MET A 601 -7.72 34.46 -4.63
CA MET A 601 -7.56 33.14 -4.02
C MET A 601 -8.05 32.05 -4.99
N LYS A 602 -7.22 31.04 -5.25
CA LYS A 602 -7.54 29.94 -6.17
C LYS A 602 -7.60 28.61 -5.44
N ILE A 603 -8.61 27.81 -5.74
CA ILE A 603 -8.76 26.43 -5.27
C ILE A 603 -9.44 25.60 -6.36
N LYS A 604 -9.22 24.29 -6.36
CA LYS A 604 -9.92 23.37 -7.26
C LYS A 604 -10.98 22.60 -6.50
N GLY A 605 -12.01 22.20 -7.22
CA GLY A 605 -13.09 21.39 -6.68
C GLY A 605 -13.87 20.68 -7.76
N HIS A 606 -15.00 20.10 -7.35
CA HIS A 606 -15.97 19.56 -8.28
C HIS A 606 -17.39 19.83 -7.77
N GLU A 607 -18.35 19.70 -8.68
CA GLU A 607 -19.78 19.76 -8.34
C GLU A 607 -20.48 18.50 -8.82
N PHE A 608 -21.46 18.05 -8.05
CA PHE A 608 -22.40 17.00 -8.41
C PHE A 608 -23.65 17.17 -7.56
N HIS A 609 -24.71 17.75 -8.13
CA HIS A 609 -25.93 18.03 -7.39
C HIS A 609 -27.19 18.01 -8.29
N TYR A 610 -28.30 17.56 -7.70
CA TYR A 610 -29.64 17.59 -8.31
C TYR A 610 -30.53 18.68 -7.67
N TRP A 611 -30.17 19.12 -6.47
CA TRP A 611 -30.80 20.23 -5.76
C TRP A 611 -30.09 21.53 -6.09
N GLU A 612 -30.85 22.61 -6.18
CA GLU A 612 -30.35 23.95 -6.42
C GLU A 612 -30.81 24.90 -5.31
N SER A 613 -30.04 25.95 -5.10
CA SER A 613 -30.39 27.03 -4.19
C SER A 613 -31.13 28.14 -4.94
N GLY A 614 -32.14 28.75 -4.30
CA GLY A 614 -32.71 30.01 -4.77
C GLY A 614 -31.71 31.17 -4.83
N ASP A 615 -30.56 31.05 -4.17
CA ASP A 615 -29.45 31.99 -4.18
C ASP A 615 -28.10 31.25 -4.02
N PRO A 616 -27.48 30.79 -5.11
CA PRO A 616 -26.23 30.03 -5.07
C PRO A 616 -24.99 30.87 -4.74
N GLY A 617 -25.14 32.19 -4.52
CA GLY A 617 -24.06 33.13 -4.25
C GLY A 617 -23.34 33.62 -5.50
N GLU A 618 -22.62 34.73 -5.38
CA GLU A 618 -21.93 35.38 -6.52
C GLU A 618 -20.46 35.76 -6.27
N ASP A 619 -19.92 35.44 -5.10
CA ASP A 619 -18.62 35.97 -4.67
C ASP A 619 -17.42 35.31 -5.38
N TRP A 620 -17.58 34.06 -5.81
CA TRP A 620 -16.55 33.28 -6.49
C TRP A 620 -16.91 33.06 -7.95
N LEU A 621 -15.87 32.91 -8.80
CA LEU A 621 -16.00 32.47 -10.17
C LEU A 621 -15.56 31.02 -10.29
N ALA A 622 -16.46 30.15 -10.73
CA ALA A 622 -16.15 28.78 -11.12
C ALA A 622 -15.93 28.68 -12.62
N GLU A 623 -14.85 28.02 -13.04
CA GLU A 623 -14.46 27.84 -14.43
C GLU A 623 -14.33 26.35 -14.76
N LYS A 624 -14.98 25.93 -15.85
CA LYS A 624 -14.95 24.56 -16.31
C LYS A 624 -13.65 24.30 -17.08
N PRO A 625 -12.90 23.23 -16.78
CA PRO A 625 -11.71 22.93 -17.55
C PRO A 625 -12.08 22.47 -18.97
N ALA A 626 -11.21 22.79 -19.93
CA ALA A 626 -11.40 22.51 -21.36
C ALA A 626 -12.73 23.04 -21.95
N SER A 627 -13.26 24.13 -21.38
CA SER A 627 -14.50 24.77 -21.82
C SER A 627 -14.49 26.25 -21.44
N ASP A 628 -15.15 27.10 -22.23
CA ASP A 628 -15.35 28.52 -21.89
C ASP A 628 -16.51 28.73 -20.88
N ARG A 629 -17.13 27.65 -20.39
CA ARG A 629 -18.23 27.74 -19.42
C ARG A 629 -17.71 28.16 -18.05
N SER A 630 -18.31 29.21 -17.51
CA SER A 630 -18.09 29.69 -16.16
C SER A 630 -19.40 30.17 -15.53
N TRP A 631 -19.44 30.26 -14.20
CA TRP A 631 -20.57 30.82 -13.46
C TRP A 631 -20.10 31.41 -12.14
N ARG A 632 -20.90 32.33 -11.61
CA ARG A 632 -20.73 32.84 -10.25
C ARG A 632 -21.39 31.88 -9.25
N CYS A 633 -20.76 31.72 -8.10
CA CYS A 633 -21.23 30.86 -7.02
C CYS A 633 -20.62 31.28 -5.68
N ILE A 634 -21.05 30.61 -4.61
CA ILE A 634 -20.55 30.73 -3.23
C ILE A 634 -20.89 32.09 -2.62
N HIS A 635 -21.39 32.04 -1.39
CA HIS A 635 -21.47 33.17 -0.50
C HIS A 635 -20.20 33.22 0.36
N GLN A 636 -19.54 34.37 0.39
CA GLN A 636 -18.41 34.62 1.27
C GLN A 636 -18.61 35.87 2.12
N ASP A 637 -18.69 35.67 3.44
CA ASP A 637 -18.68 36.74 4.45
C ASP A 637 -17.52 36.50 5.44
N GLY A 638 -16.38 37.11 5.14
CA GLY A 638 -15.12 36.90 5.87
C GLY A 638 -14.68 35.43 5.80
N PRO A 639 -14.57 34.72 6.95
CA PRO A 639 -14.20 33.30 7.00
C PRO A 639 -15.39 32.33 6.86
N ARG A 640 -16.59 32.84 6.55
CA ARG A 640 -17.77 32.02 6.24
C ARG A 640 -17.87 31.86 4.74
N ILE A 641 -17.66 30.64 4.23
CA ILE A 641 -17.65 30.31 2.80
C ILE A 641 -18.61 29.16 2.59
N CYS A 642 -19.70 29.42 1.85
CA CYS A 642 -20.81 28.48 1.73
C CYS A 642 -21.28 28.38 0.27
N GLY A 643 -21.31 27.17 -0.29
CA GLY A 643 -21.77 26.96 -1.67
C GLY A 643 -21.80 25.50 -2.10
N PHE A 644 -22.17 25.26 -3.35
CA PHE A 644 -22.23 23.92 -3.95
C PHE A 644 -20.89 23.23 -4.19
N PRO A 645 -19.80 23.92 -4.56
CA PRO A 645 -18.53 23.26 -4.81
C PRO A 645 -18.02 22.44 -3.63
N HIS A 646 -17.55 21.22 -3.93
CA HIS A 646 -16.72 20.45 -3.02
C HIS A 646 -15.26 20.79 -3.27
N PHE A 647 -14.61 21.40 -2.28
CA PHE A 647 -13.23 21.84 -2.41
C PHE A 647 -12.26 20.68 -2.19
N TYR A 648 -11.16 20.67 -2.93
CA TYR A 648 -10.04 19.77 -2.68
C TYR A 648 -8.89 20.58 -2.06
N TYR A 649 -8.78 20.56 -0.74
CA TYR A 649 -7.92 21.45 0.04
C TYR A 649 -6.44 21.31 -0.31
N LEU A 650 -5.98 20.10 -0.66
CA LEU A 650 -4.59 19.90 -1.08
C LEU A 650 -4.25 20.63 -2.40
N SER A 651 -5.24 21.05 -3.18
CA SER A 651 -5.00 21.89 -4.38
C SER A 651 -4.64 23.33 -4.04
N ALA A 652 -4.88 23.76 -2.80
CA ALA A 652 -4.53 25.08 -2.28
C ALA A 652 -4.30 25.05 -0.76
N PRO A 653 -3.20 24.46 -0.25
CA PRO A 653 -2.97 24.33 1.20
C PRO A 653 -2.99 25.67 1.96
N SER A 654 -2.60 26.77 1.30
CA SER A 654 -2.68 28.12 1.83
C SER A 654 -4.10 28.61 2.12
N PHE A 655 -5.11 28.09 1.41
CA PHE A 655 -6.53 28.34 1.72
C PHE A 655 -6.87 27.78 3.10
N THR A 656 -6.47 26.55 3.36
CA THR A 656 -6.74 25.85 4.63
C THR A 656 -6.00 26.52 5.78
N GLU A 657 -4.74 26.93 5.58
CA GLU A 657 -3.97 27.69 6.59
C GLU A 657 -4.64 29.00 6.94
N TRP A 658 -5.03 29.77 5.92
CA TRP A 658 -5.74 31.03 6.10
C TRP A 658 -7.03 30.82 6.88
N TRP A 659 -7.85 29.82 6.51
CA TRP A 659 -9.12 29.56 7.17
C TRP A 659 -8.93 29.14 8.64
N LEU A 660 -7.97 28.26 8.92
CA LEU A 660 -7.62 27.88 10.30
C LEU A 660 -7.11 29.07 11.12
N GLU A 661 -6.39 30.00 10.51
CA GLU A 661 -5.99 31.23 11.19
C GLU A 661 -7.19 32.11 11.53
N GLN A 662 -8.21 32.18 10.68
CA GLN A 662 -9.45 32.88 11.01
C GLN A 662 -10.18 32.22 12.20
N CYS A 663 -10.14 30.89 12.31
CA CYS A 663 -10.63 30.17 13.49
C CYS A 663 -9.84 30.53 14.76
N ARG A 664 -8.50 30.61 14.68
CA ARG A 664 -7.66 31.08 15.81
C ARG A 664 -8.01 32.50 16.23
N LEU A 665 -8.18 33.41 15.26
CA LEU A 665 -8.53 34.80 15.52
C LEU A 665 -9.93 34.95 16.13
N TRP A 666 -10.89 34.13 15.69
CA TRP A 666 -12.22 34.11 16.28
C TRP A 666 -12.18 33.65 17.75
N ARG A 667 -11.46 32.56 18.05
CA ARG A 667 -11.24 32.08 19.42
C ARG A 667 -10.69 33.16 20.35
N LYS A 668 -9.72 33.95 19.88
CA LYS A 668 -9.11 35.06 20.66
C LYS A 668 -10.07 36.22 20.95
N LYS A 669 -11.18 36.34 20.21
CA LYS A 669 -12.23 37.36 20.45
C LYS A 669 -13.32 36.87 21.40
N THR A 670 -13.44 35.56 21.58
CA THR A 670 -14.50 34.92 22.37
C THR A 670 -14.04 34.42 23.75
N ILE A 671 -12.71 34.37 23.97
CA ILE A 671 -12.06 34.34 25.30
C ILE A 671 -11.96 35.77 25.82
#